data_AF-A0A7Y6I4P7-F1
#
_entry.id   AF-A0A7Y6I4P7-F1
#
_cell.length_a   1.000
_cell.length_b   1.000
_cell.length_c   1.000
_cell.angle_alpha   90.00
_cell.angle_beta   90.00
_cell.angle_gamma   90.00
#
_symmetry.space_group_name_H-M   'P 1'
#
loop_
_entity.id
_entity.type
_entity.pdbx_description
1 polymer ?
#
loop_
_entity_poly.entity_id
_entity_poly.type
_entity_poly.pdbx_seq_one_letter_code
_entity_poly.pdbx_strand_id
1 'polypeptide(L)'
;MVVAAPSPPAVATAAAQAADPVTVTDFETDGLPPGVGAWGNDGPSTPALTVEPAADRPGAPAGNRALKAVYAVSQWGGWTHDLAATQDWSGYEGFSFWVKGTGSGQRVFFEVKDGGSSAGSSELFESSFTDDTAGWRQVRTPFADFVRRADYQPGGAPTDGLDLVAMWGYSMRLPAASGTLLWDDVQVYGTAPPRPVRLATDRPVYPVAEKGSAEVRVSISTATGAPLPADLKVDYRTGTGTATPGEDYTPAEGTLTFPAGTASGSAKSFTVRTLADRAPEVAETVPITLSGEGVRPPAEAPVVVINAHGLPYLDARKPVRQRVADLLGRMTPEEKIGQMTQAERQALAAPGDIATRLLGSLLSGGGSTPTPNTPKAWADMVDAFQLQAQRTRLQIPLIYGVDAVHGHNNVAGATIFPHNAGLGATRDPGLLEQAGEITAREVRATGVPWDFAPCLCVSRDDRWGRAYESFSEDPALVSRMTTIIDGLQKNGVLATAKHYVGDGGTVYGSSTSGDYTIDQGVTRVSRQELEAVHLAPFAEAVRRGVGAVMPSFSSVDLGQGPTKMHAHRELITDVLKGRLGFKGFVISDWQAIDQIPGDYPSDVRTSINAGLDMIMVPYAYAEFESTLKAEVEAGRVPMSRVDDAVARILTQKFRLGLFEHPYADRSGLPDVGSAAHRAVARTAAARSQVLLKNDGGLLPLRRDAKVYVAGSNADDLGNQSGGWTITWQGSSGPITSGTTILSAIRSRAASVTWSRDASAPLAGHDVGVVVVGETPYAEGFGDVGRAGRTLDLSAADRAAVDRVCGAMKCVVLVVSGRPMVLGDLSRVTALVASWLPGTEGAGVADPLFGAVPYTGRLPFTWFRAAAQLPINVGDAAYDPLFPYGWGLRTDPGRDRLKALRDRLAGGDAAAKGAALALTAALPARNWGADGTVRDSRVVLGALEAAAALLERSSTDTFQQDDTLASVARDVAQATGRRPDLTARADQELAAGRVRQAVSLLAQAAR
;
A
#
# COMPACT_ATOMS: atom_id res chain seq x y z
N MET A 1 -52.78 -10.77 -67.00
CA MET A 1 -53.53 -11.30 -65.84
C MET A 1 -53.23 -12.78 -65.71
N VAL A 2 -52.24 -13.13 -64.88
CA VAL A 2 -52.07 -14.47 -64.30
C VAL A 2 -51.49 -14.23 -62.90
N VAL A 3 -52.17 -14.80 -61.91
CA VAL A 3 -52.02 -14.56 -60.47
C VAL A 3 -50.80 -15.31 -59.93
N ALA A 4 -50.03 -14.66 -59.06
CA ALA A 4 -48.88 -15.22 -58.37
C ALA A 4 -49.30 -16.32 -57.39
N ALA A 5 -48.56 -17.43 -57.38
CA ALA A 5 -48.69 -18.50 -56.39
C ALA A 5 -48.15 -18.03 -55.03
N PRO A 6 -48.82 -18.36 -53.91
CA PRO A 6 -48.37 -17.97 -52.58
C PRO A 6 -47.18 -18.82 -52.10
N SER A 7 -46.27 -18.17 -51.38
CA SER A 7 -45.14 -18.78 -50.67
C SER A 7 -45.62 -19.85 -49.67
N PRO A 8 -44.83 -20.92 -49.43
CA PRO A 8 -45.17 -21.91 -48.40
C PRO A 8 -45.12 -21.24 -47.00
N PRO A 9 -45.95 -21.68 -46.05
CA PRO A 9 -45.98 -21.13 -44.71
C PRO A 9 -44.65 -21.37 -43.99
N ALA A 10 -44.23 -20.38 -43.22
CA ALA A 10 -43.12 -20.51 -42.28
C ALA A 10 -43.37 -21.73 -41.38
N VAL A 11 -42.41 -22.64 -41.34
CA VAL A 11 -42.37 -23.69 -40.33
C VAL A 11 -42.23 -22.98 -38.99
N ALA A 12 -43.30 -23.03 -38.19
CA ALA A 12 -43.27 -22.54 -36.82
C ALA A 12 -42.16 -23.30 -36.07
N THR A 13 -41.10 -22.58 -35.69
CA THR A 13 -40.17 -23.03 -34.66
C THR A 13 -40.98 -23.38 -33.42
N ALA A 14 -40.82 -24.61 -32.93
CA ALA A 14 -41.47 -25.07 -31.70
C ALA A 14 -41.27 -24.01 -30.61
N ALA A 15 -42.37 -23.51 -30.06
CA ALA A 15 -42.33 -22.63 -28.90
C ALA A 15 -41.57 -23.36 -27.79
N ALA A 16 -40.45 -22.77 -27.33
CA ALA A 16 -39.78 -23.25 -26.13
C ALA A 16 -40.84 -23.32 -25.02
N GLN A 17 -40.99 -24.49 -24.42
CA GLN A 17 -41.94 -24.74 -23.36
C GLN A 17 -41.64 -23.76 -22.22
N ALA A 18 -42.62 -22.92 -21.85
CA ALA A 18 -42.41 -21.89 -20.85
C ALA A 18 -41.90 -22.52 -19.55
N ALA A 19 -40.76 -22.06 -19.03
CA ALA A 19 -40.29 -22.49 -17.73
C ALA A 19 -41.30 -22.10 -16.64
N ASP A 20 -41.72 -23.06 -15.83
CA ASP A 20 -42.56 -22.79 -14.66
C ASP A 20 -41.80 -21.86 -13.70
N PRO A 21 -42.47 -20.87 -13.06
CA PRO A 21 -41.83 -20.01 -12.08
C PRO A 21 -41.20 -20.84 -10.95
N VAL A 22 -39.99 -20.47 -10.54
CA VAL A 22 -39.31 -21.10 -9.40
C VAL A 22 -39.36 -20.16 -8.22
N THR A 23 -39.92 -20.65 -7.12
CA THR A 23 -39.91 -19.94 -5.84
C THR A 23 -38.52 -19.97 -5.24
N VAL A 24 -37.94 -18.79 -5.09
CA VAL A 24 -36.69 -18.52 -4.37
C VAL A 24 -36.97 -18.46 -2.86
N THR A 25 -38.10 -17.86 -2.46
CA THR A 25 -38.49 -17.75 -1.04
C THR A 25 -40.02 -17.62 -0.91
N ASP A 26 -40.65 -18.52 -0.17
CA ASP A 26 -42.11 -18.57 0.05
C ASP A 26 -42.53 -18.11 1.46
N PHE A 27 -41.60 -17.99 2.41
CA PHE A 27 -41.86 -17.60 3.80
C PHE A 27 -42.89 -18.47 4.55
N GLU A 28 -43.09 -19.73 4.15
CA GLU A 28 -44.09 -20.62 4.75
C GLU A 28 -43.61 -21.31 6.05
N THR A 29 -42.65 -20.69 6.74
CA THR A 29 -42.02 -21.20 7.96
C THR A 29 -42.50 -20.44 9.22
N ASP A 30 -42.42 -21.07 10.39
CA ASP A 30 -42.78 -20.43 11.68
C ASP A 30 -41.78 -19.34 12.14
N GLY A 31 -40.67 -19.15 11.42
CA GLY A 31 -39.67 -18.12 11.66
C GLY A 31 -39.01 -17.67 10.36
N LEU A 32 -38.01 -16.79 10.45
CA LEU A 32 -37.28 -16.29 9.28
C LEU A 32 -36.50 -17.45 8.61
N PRO A 33 -36.60 -17.60 7.27
CA PRO A 33 -35.78 -18.55 6.54
C PRO A 33 -34.27 -18.28 6.77
N PRO A 34 -33.41 -19.33 6.79
CA PRO A 34 -31.97 -19.15 6.87
C PRO A 34 -31.45 -18.21 5.77
N GLY A 35 -30.57 -17.28 6.13
CA GLY A 35 -30.05 -16.28 5.19
C GLY A 35 -30.91 -15.01 5.10
N VAL A 36 -32.12 -14.99 5.66
CA VAL A 36 -32.94 -13.78 5.77
C VAL A 36 -32.50 -12.94 6.96
N GLY A 37 -32.14 -11.67 6.72
CA GLY A 37 -31.65 -10.76 7.76
C GLY A 37 -31.93 -9.29 7.47
N ALA A 38 -32.03 -8.49 8.53
CA ALA A 38 -32.22 -7.04 8.47
C ALA A 38 -30.89 -6.29 8.59
N TRP A 39 -30.81 -5.09 8.01
CA TRP A 39 -29.66 -4.21 8.09
C TRP A 39 -30.09 -2.74 8.04
N GLY A 40 -29.27 -1.83 8.56
CA GLY A 40 -29.53 -0.39 8.57
C GLY A 40 -28.36 0.43 9.10
N ASN A 41 -28.39 1.75 8.87
CA ASN A 41 -27.33 2.66 9.28
C ASN A 41 -27.14 2.77 10.80
N ASP A 42 -28.16 2.37 11.55
CA ASP A 42 -28.18 2.28 12.99
C ASP A 42 -29.22 1.23 13.43
N GLY A 43 -29.32 1.00 14.74
CA GLY A 43 -30.31 0.09 15.33
C GLY A 43 -31.76 0.43 14.92
N PRO A 44 -32.23 1.69 15.04
CA PRO A 44 -33.56 2.10 14.63
C PRO A 44 -33.89 1.88 13.14
N SER A 45 -32.92 2.10 12.26
CA SER A 45 -33.08 1.93 10.81
C SER A 45 -32.97 0.47 10.35
N THR A 46 -32.68 -0.45 11.28
CA THR A 46 -32.70 -1.89 11.04
C THR A 46 -34.12 -2.43 11.27
N PRO A 47 -34.85 -2.87 10.22
CA PRO A 47 -36.26 -3.26 10.36
C PRO A 47 -36.45 -4.50 11.23
N ALA A 48 -37.57 -4.52 11.96
CA ALA A 48 -38.02 -5.72 12.66
C ALA A 48 -38.73 -6.66 11.67
N LEU A 49 -38.23 -7.89 11.55
CA LEU A 49 -38.73 -8.89 10.62
C LEU A 49 -39.45 -10.02 11.36
N THR A 50 -40.69 -10.31 10.95
CA THR A 50 -41.48 -11.45 11.45
C THR A 50 -42.19 -12.15 10.30
N VAL A 51 -42.52 -13.43 10.45
CA VAL A 51 -43.37 -14.15 9.50
C VAL A 51 -44.77 -14.29 10.11
N GLU A 52 -45.79 -13.75 9.44
CA GLU A 52 -47.17 -13.71 9.93
C GLU A 52 -48.16 -14.34 8.94
N PRO A 53 -49.32 -14.86 9.39
CA PRO A 53 -50.35 -15.37 8.49
C PRO A 53 -50.83 -14.30 7.49
N ALA A 54 -50.90 -14.68 6.22
CA ALA A 54 -51.21 -13.82 5.09
C ALA A 54 -52.23 -14.46 4.12
N ALA A 55 -53.28 -15.05 4.68
CA ALA A 55 -54.33 -15.73 3.92
C ALA A 55 -55.09 -14.83 2.92
N ASP A 56 -54.92 -13.52 3.00
CA ASP A 56 -55.56 -12.55 2.11
C ASP A 56 -54.74 -12.20 0.86
N ARG A 57 -53.55 -12.80 0.68
CA ARG A 57 -52.80 -12.66 -0.58
C ARG A 57 -53.54 -13.36 -1.73
N PRO A 58 -53.75 -12.69 -2.88
CA PRO A 58 -54.38 -13.31 -4.03
C PRO A 58 -53.63 -14.56 -4.50
N GLY A 59 -54.35 -15.68 -4.63
CA GLY A 59 -53.78 -16.97 -5.07
C GLY A 59 -53.05 -17.76 -3.99
N ALA A 60 -53.05 -17.29 -2.74
CA ALA A 60 -52.42 -17.96 -1.61
C ALA A 60 -52.99 -19.35 -1.31
N PRO A 61 -52.15 -20.37 -1.05
CA PRO A 61 -52.61 -21.65 -0.51
C PRO A 61 -53.18 -21.50 0.91
N ALA A 62 -53.95 -22.50 1.35
CA ALA A 62 -54.43 -22.54 2.72
C ALA A 62 -53.25 -22.60 3.71
N GLY A 63 -53.19 -21.64 4.64
CA GLY A 63 -52.11 -21.54 5.62
C GLY A 63 -50.99 -20.57 5.25
N ASN A 64 -51.08 -19.89 4.10
CA ASN A 64 -50.08 -18.96 3.60
C ASN A 64 -49.60 -17.94 4.64
N ARG A 65 -48.30 -17.68 4.63
CA ARG A 65 -47.61 -16.74 5.51
C ARG A 65 -46.79 -15.77 4.68
N ALA A 66 -46.42 -14.63 5.26
CA ALA A 66 -45.62 -13.62 4.59
C ALA A 66 -44.63 -12.98 5.55
N LEU A 67 -43.50 -12.51 5.00
CA LEU A 67 -42.54 -11.72 5.73
C LEU A 67 -43.07 -10.31 5.95
N LYS A 68 -43.29 -9.93 7.19
CA LYS A 68 -43.61 -8.57 7.60
C LYS A 68 -42.34 -7.84 8.02
N ALA A 69 -42.11 -6.69 7.41
CA ALA A 69 -41.06 -5.76 7.79
C ALA A 69 -41.68 -4.49 8.39
N VAL A 70 -41.42 -4.25 9.67
CA VAL A 70 -41.76 -3.00 10.36
C VAL A 70 -40.50 -2.15 10.43
N TYR A 71 -40.55 -0.93 9.88
CA TYR A 71 -39.35 -0.12 9.68
C TYR A 71 -39.54 1.34 10.09
N ALA A 72 -38.43 1.96 10.45
CA ALA A 72 -38.28 3.39 10.75
C ALA A 72 -36.88 3.85 10.29
N VAL A 73 -36.71 3.98 8.97
CA VAL A 73 -35.40 4.24 8.35
C VAL A 73 -35.13 5.73 8.30
N SER A 74 -33.98 6.14 8.82
CA SER A 74 -33.55 7.54 8.83
C SER A 74 -32.73 7.92 7.58
N GLN A 75 -31.81 7.05 7.15
CA GLN A 75 -30.97 7.27 5.97
C GLN A 75 -31.01 6.06 5.03
N TRP A 76 -30.62 4.89 5.51
CA TRP A 76 -30.66 3.64 4.74
C TRP A 76 -30.90 2.44 5.64
N GLY A 77 -31.71 1.51 5.14
CA GLY A 77 -32.08 0.30 5.86
C GLY A 77 -32.92 -0.62 4.99
N GLY A 78 -33.00 -1.88 5.38
CA GLY A 78 -33.63 -2.89 4.56
C GLY A 78 -33.44 -4.29 5.10
N TRP A 79 -33.73 -5.26 4.25
CA TRP A 79 -33.53 -6.66 4.55
C TRP A 79 -33.02 -7.41 3.32
N THR A 80 -32.41 -8.56 3.53
CA THR A 80 -31.81 -9.41 2.50
C THR A 80 -32.25 -10.85 2.68
N HIS A 81 -32.13 -11.63 1.61
CA HIS A 81 -32.02 -13.07 1.67
C HIS A 81 -30.74 -13.48 0.94
N ASP A 82 -29.74 -13.93 1.71
CA ASP A 82 -28.47 -14.42 1.17
C ASP A 82 -28.55 -15.96 1.08
N LEU A 83 -28.46 -16.48 -0.15
CA LEU A 83 -28.58 -17.90 -0.41
C LEU A 83 -27.34 -18.65 0.08
N ALA A 84 -27.55 -19.85 0.62
CA ALA A 84 -26.45 -20.71 1.12
C ALA A 84 -25.52 -21.22 0.00
N ALA A 85 -26.00 -21.23 -1.24
CA ALA A 85 -25.25 -21.59 -2.44
C ALA A 85 -25.78 -20.79 -3.64
N THR A 86 -24.94 -20.61 -4.66
CA THR A 86 -25.34 -19.96 -5.90
C THR A 86 -26.47 -20.71 -6.60
N GLN A 87 -27.39 -19.97 -7.20
CA GLN A 87 -28.38 -20.51 -8.12
C GLN A 87 -28.12 -19.99 -9.54
N ASP A 88 -28.48 -20.80 -10.54
CA ASP A 88 -28.50 -20.40 -11.93
C ASP A 88 -29.91 -19.91 -12.30
N TRP A 89 -30.06 -18.60 -12.44
CA TRP A 89 -31.29 -17.93 -12.90
C TRP A 89 -31.24 -17.58 -14.39
N SER A 90 -30.21 -18.02 -15.11
CA SER A 90 -29.96 -17.58 -16.49
C SER A 90 -31.06 -18.02 -17.48
N GLY A 91 -31.80 -19.08 -17.14
CA GLY A 91 -32.94 -19.59 -17.90
C GLY A 91 -34.25 -18.82 -17.73
N TYR A 92 -34.32 -17.83 -16.84
CA TYR A 92 -35.54 -17.08 -16.53
C TYR A 92 -35.53 -15.66 -17.12
N GLU A 93 -36.71 -15.15 -17.43
CA GLU A 93 -36.92 -13.82 -18.01
C GLU A 93 -36.78 -12.71 -16.97
N GLY A 94 -37.25 -12.95 -15.75
CA GLY A 94 -37.29 -11.91 -14.72
C GLY A 94 -37.46 -12.40 -13.29
N PHE A 95 -37.46 -11.42 -12.40
CA PHE A 95 -37.62 -11.57 -10.96
C PHE A 95 -38.96 -10.98 -10.51
N SER A 96 -39.67 -11.67 -9.62
CA SER A 96 -40.97 -11.25 -9.11
C SER A 96 -41.17 -11.56 -7.65
N PHE A 97 -42.07 -10.81 -7.01
CA PHE A 97 -42.50 -11.04 -5.64
C PHE A 97 -43.88 -10.43 -5.42
N TRP A 98 -44.58 -10.90 -4.41
CA TRP A 98 -45.76 -10.24 -3.88
C TRP A 98 -45.38 -9.25 -2.79
N VAL A 99 -46.00 -8.08 -2.80
CA VAL A 99 -45.87 -7.08 -1.75
C VAL A 99 -47.25 -6.55 -1.36
N LYS A 100 -47.50 -6.45 -0.05
CA LYS A 100 -48.66 -5.76 0.51
C LYS A 100 -48.29 -4.33 0.82
N GLY A 101 -48.66 -3.44 -0.10
CA GLY A 101 -48.41 -2.02 -0.02
C GLY A 101 -49.36 -1.31 0.94
N THR A 102 -48.98 -0.08 1.32
CA THR A 102 -49.83 0.83 2.12
C THR A 102 -50.38 1.98 1.28
N GLY A 103 -49.93 2.14 0.03
CA GLY A 103 -50.25 3.30 -0.79
C GLY A 103 -49.51 4.57 -0.32
N SER A 104 -48.32 4.43 0.25
CA SER A 104 -47.52 5.54 0.80
C SER A 104 -46.96 6.51 -0.25
N GLY A 105 -46.96 6.14 -1.53
CA GLY A 105 -46.32 6.87 -2.63
C GLY A 105 -44.80 6.80 -2.62
N GLN A 106 -44.19 6.08 -1.67
CA GLN A 106 -42.74 5.96 -1.57
C GLN A 106 -42.19 4.99 -2.62
N ARG A 107 -41.00 5.31 -3.15
CA ARG A 107 -40.26 4.41 -4.03
C ARG A 107 -39.46 3.42 -3.18
N VAL A 108 -39.62 2.13 -3.46
CA VAL A 108 -38.92 1.04 -2.80
C VAL A 108 -37.98 0.41 -3.83
N PHE A 109 -36.69 0.33 -3.49
CA PHE A 109 -35.69 -0.30 -4.33
C PHE A 109 -35.50 -1.75 -3.92
N PHE A 110 -35.18 -2.61 -4.88
CA PHE A 110 -34.79 -3.98 -4.63
C PHE A 110 -33.65 -4.36 -5.55
N GLU A 111 -32.78 -5.23 -5.07
CA GLU A 111 -31.55 -5.62 -5.76
C GLU A 111 -31.39 -7.13 -5.80
N VAL A 112 -30.76 -7.63 -6.86
CA VAL A 112 -30.32 -9.02 -7.01
C VAL A 112 -28.80 -9.08 -6.96
N LYS A 113 -28.28 -10.21 -6.48
CA LYS A 113 -26.86 -10.43 -6.17
C LYS A 113 -26.28 -11.45 -7.15
N ASP A 114 -25.37 -11.03 -8.02
CA ASP A 114 -24.82 -11.88 -9.08
C ASP A 114 -23.28 -11.88 -9.09
N GLY A 115 -22.68 -13.01 -9.47
CA GLY A 115 -21.23 -13.16 -9.55
C GLY A 115 -20.52 -13.17 -8.19
N GLY A 116 -19.20 -13.08 -8.21
CA GLY A 116 -18.37 -13.10 -7.00
C GLY A 116 -18.33 -14.46 -6.29
N SER A 117 -17.68 -14.50 -5.14
CA SER A 117 -17.45 -15.75 -4.38
C SER A 117 -18.47 -16.01 -3.26
N SER A 118 -19.33 -15.01 -2.97
CA SER A 118 -20.34 -15.03 -1.91
C SER A 118 -21.31 -13.86 -2.10
N ALA A 119 -22.45 -13.87 -1.41
CA ALA A 119 -23.38 -12.73 -1.36
C ALA A 119 -22.75 -11.42 -0.87
N GLY A 120 -21.67 -11.49 -0.07
CA GLY A 120 -20.92 -10.33 0.42
C GLY A 120 -19.87 -9.82 -0.57
N SER A 121 -19.67 -10.52 -1.69
CA SER A 121 -18.70 -10.18 -2.75
C SER A 121 -19.33 -10.24 -4.15
N SER A 122 -20.67 -10.23 -4.25
CA SER A 122 -21.42 -10.24 -5.50
C SER A 122 -21.71 -8.82 -6.00
N GLU A 123 -21.85 -8.65 -7.31
CA GLU A 123 -22.39 -7.43 -7.89
C GLU A 123 -23.85 -7.24 -7.50
N LEU A 124 -24.21 -5.99 -7.20
CA LEU A 124 -25.58 -5.57 -6.91
C LEU A 124 -26.18 -4.92 -8.16
N PHE A 125 -27.31 -5.47 -8.61
CA PHE A 125 -28.12 -4.89 -9.67
C PHE A 125 -29.47 -4.55 -9.09
N GLU A 126 -29.95 -3.34 -9.33
CA GLU A 126 -31.15 -2.81 -8.71
C GLU A 126 -32.25 -2.46 -9.71
N SER A 127 -33.47 -2.54 -9.21
CA SER A 127 -34.67 -1.97 -9.80
C SER A 127 -35.55 -1.41 -8.67
N SER A 128 -36.74 -0.94 -9.00
CA SER A 128 -37.62 -0.30 -8.03
C SER A 128 -39.07 -0.32 -8.44
N PHE A 129 -39.97 -0.19 -7.46
CA PHE A 129 -41.38 0.10 -7.68
C PHE A 129 -41.84 1.22 -6.74
N THR A 130 -42.98 1.83 -7.01
CA THR A 130 -43.60 2.84 -6.14
C THR A 130 -44.76 2.22 -5.38
N ASP A 131 -44.78 2.30 -4.04
CA ASP A 131 -45.91 1.88 -3.18
C ASP A 131 -47.13 2.80 -3.34
N ASP A 132 -47.77 2.77 -4.51
CA ASP A 132 -48.88 3.63 -4.92
C ASP A 132 -50.27 3.01 -4.66
N THR A 133 -50.34 1.75 -4.24
CA THR A 133 -51.58 1.01 -4.03
C THR A 133 -51.59 0.35 -2.66
N ALA A 134 -52.65 0.55 -1.89
CA ALA A 134 -52.87 -0.18 -0.65
C ALA A 134 -53.35 -1.62 -0.95
N GLY A 135 -52.76 -2.62 -0.29
CA GLY A 135 -53.09 -4.03 -0.47
C GLY A 135 -52.05 -4.82 -1.26
N TRP A 136 -52.36 -6.09 -1.52
CA TRP A 136 -51.46 -7.02 -2.20
C TRP A 136 -51.38 -6.74 -3.70
N ARG A 137 -50.15 -6.74 -4.23
CA ARG A 137 -49.89 -6.83 -5.67
C ARG A 137 -48.63 -7.63 -5.93
N GLN A 138 -48.52 -8.13 -7.15
CA GLN A 138 -47.29 -8.75 -7.63
C GLN A 138 -46.45 -7.71 -8.37
N VAL A 139 -45.18 -7.58 -8.00
CA VAL A 139 -44.18 -6.83 -8.77
C VAL A 139 -43.44 -7.84 -9.64
N ARG A 140 -43.35 -7.57 -10.94
CA ARG A 140 -42.64 -8.41 -11.91
C ARG A 140 -41.70 -7.53 -12.71
N THR A 141 -40.42 -7.88 -12.70
CA THR A 141 -39.36 -7.05 -13.32
C THR A 141 -38.49 -7.95 -14.18
N PRO A 142 -38.46 -7.75 -15.51
CA PRO A 142 -37.49 -8.40 -16.38
C PRO A 142 -36.06 -8.15 -15.89
N PHE A 143 -35.18 -9.14 -16.00
CA PHE A 143 -33.79 -8.92 -15.59
C PHE A 143 -33.07 -7.87 -16.44
N ALA A 144 -33.53 -7.63 -17.66
CA ALA A 144 -33.03 -6.56 -18.54
C ALA A 144 -33.29 -5.14 -17.98
N ASP A 145 -34.25 -4.99 -17.07
CA ASP A 145 -34.60 -3.70 -16.46
C ASP A 145 -33.83 -3.42 -15.16
N PHE A 146 -32.97 -4.36 -14.74
CA PHE A 146 -32.06 -4.14 -13.63
C PHE A 146 -30.82 -3.38 -14.10
N VAL A 147 -30.45 -2.35 -13.35
CA VAL A 147 -29.24 -1.57 -13.59
C VAL A 147 -28.21 -1.88 -12.53
N ARG A 148 -26.93 -1.91 -12.91
CA ARG A 148 -25.86 -2.05 -11.92
C ARG A 148 -25.95 -0.89 -10.95
N ARG A 149 -26.03 -1.20 -9.66
CA ARG A 149 -26.15 -0.18 -8.63
C ARG A 149 -24.93 0.74 -8.65
N ALA A 150 -25.18 2.04 -8.77
CA ALA A 150 -24.14 3.04 -9.05
C ALA A 150 -23.57 3.69 -7.78
N ASP A 151 -24.34 3.75 -6.70
CA ASP A 151 -23.94 4.36 -5.42
C ASP A 151 -23.12 3.42 -4.54
N TYR A 152 -23.24 2.10 -4.71
CA TYR A 152 -22.56 1.12 -3.87
C TYR A 152 -22.40 -0.25 -4.55
N GLN A 153 -21.24 -0.87 -4.34
CA GLN A 153 -20.95 -2.27 -4.65
C GLN A 153 -20.14 -2.90 -3.49
N PRO A 154 -20.38 -4.17 -3.13
CA PRO A 154 -19.57 -4.87 -2.13
C PRO A 154 -18.11 -5.01 -2.54
N GLY A 155 -17.20 -5.00 -1.58
CA GLY A 155 -15.78 -5.24 -1.82
C GLY A 155 -15.53 -6.62 -2.43
N GLY A 156 -14.86 -6.67 -3.58
CA GLY A 156 -14.62 -7.91 -4.32
C GLY A 156 -15.71 -8.27 -5.33
N ALA A 157 -16.77 -7.46 -5.47
CA ALA A 157 -17.74 -7.59 -6.55
C ALA A 157 -17.04 -7.54 -7.91
N PRO A 158 -17.33 -8.48 -8.84
CA PRO A 158 -16.81 -8.39 -10.19
C PRO A 158 -17.37 -7.16 -10.94
N THR A 159 -16.98 -7.03 -12.20
CA THR A 159 -17.57 -6.06 -13.13
C THR A 159 -17.83 -6.77 -14.45
N ASP A 160 -18.40 -7.97 -14.36
CA ASP A 160 -18.75 -8.81 -15.50
C ASP A 160 -20.22 -8.61 -15.92
N GLY A 161 -21.04 -8.00 -15.06
CA GLY A 161 -22.40 -7.55 -15.39
C GLY A 161 -23.41 -8.70 -15.34
N LEU A 162 -24.66 -8.41 -14.96
CA LEU A 162 -25.73 -9.39 -14.67
C LEU A 162 -25.85 -10.55 -15.68
N ASP A 163 -25.20 -11.68 -15.40
CA ASP A 163 -25.19 -12.89 -16.22
C ASP A 163 -26.11 -13.99 -15.69
N LEU A 164 -26.55 -13.85 -14.44
CA LEU A 164 -27.57 -14.65 -13.77
C LEU A 164 -27.19 -16.10 -13.48
N VAL A 165 -25.90 -16.46 -13.58
CA VAL A 165 -25.45 -17.85 -13.38
C VAL A 165 -25.05 -18.12 -11.94
N ALA A 166 -24.52 -17.10 -11.26
CA ALA A 166 -24.01 -17.21 -9.90
C ALA A 166 -24.82 -16.33 -8.94
N MET A 167 -26.12 -16.59 -8.85
CA MET A 167 -27.04 -15.79 -8.05
C MET A 167 -26.94 -16.12 -6.56
N TRP A 168 -26.56 -15.12 -5.76
CA TRP A 168 -26.35 -15.24 -4.32
C TRP A 168 -27.53 -14.74 -3.48
N GLY A 169 -28.59 -14.25 -4.11
CA GLY A 169 -29.81 -13.83 -3.43
C GLY A 169 -30.28 -12.43 -3.85
N TYR A 170 -30.97 -11.75 -2.95
CA TYR A 170 -31.61 -10.47 -3.22
C TYR A 170 -31.76 -9.62 -1.95
N SER A 171 -31.96 -8.32 -2.10
CA SER A 171 -32.22 -7.41 -0.99
C SER A 171 -33.31 -6.39 -1.31
N MET A 172 -34.04 -5.96 -0.29
CA MET A 172 -35.10 -4.95 -0.36
C MET A 172 -34.65 -3.74 0.45
N ARG A 173 -34.52 -2.58 -0.20
CA ARG A 173 -34.13 -1.32 0.44
C ARG A 173 -35.39 -0.52 0.78
N LEU A 174 -35.63 -0.34 2.07
CA LEU A 174 -36.80 0.35 2.58
C LEU A 174 -36.60 1.87 2.47
N PRO A 175 -37.66 2.65 2.18
CA PRO A 175 -37.54 4.09 2.02
C PRO A 175 -37.21 4.76 3.35
N ALA A 176 -36.58 5.94 3.32
CA ALA A 176 -36.28 6.77 4.49
C ALA A 176 -37.57 7.35 5.11
N ALA A 177 -38.33 6.47 5.75
CA ALA A 177 -39.64 6.69 6.32
C ALA A 177 -39.92 5.62 7.40
N SER A 178 -41.10 5.69 8.00
CA SER A 178 -41.60 4.63 8.87
C SER A 178 -42.83 3.96 8.27
N GLY A 179 -42.94 2.64 8.39
CA GLY A 179 -44.07 1.91 7.84
C GLY A 179 -44.01 0.40 8.10
N THR A 180 -44.98 -0.30 7.52
CA THR A 180 -45.06 -1.76 7.52
C THR A 180 -45.36 -2.25 6.11
N LEU A 181 -44.56 -3.17 5.59
CA LEU A 181 -44.79 -3.86 4.32
C LEU A 181 -44.74 -5.36 4.54
N LEU A 182 -45.56 -6.12 3.81
CA LEU A 182 -45.48 -7.58 3.78
C LEU A 182 -44.96 -8.05 2.42
N TRP A 183 -44.16 -9.11 2.41
CA TRP A 183 -43.56 -9.70 1.23
C TRP A 183 -43.82 -11.19 1.20
N ASP A 184 -44.10 -11.70 0.01
CA ASP A 184 -44.41 -13.11 -0.17
C ASP A 184 -44.00 -13.59 -1.57
N ASP A 185 -43.84 -14.91 -1.74
CA ASP A 185 -43.63 -15.59 -3.03
C ASP A 185 -42.58 -14.91 -3.93
N VAL A 186 -41.34 -14.79 -3.43
CA VAL A 186 -40.21 -14.31 -4.23
C VAL A 186 -39.80 -15.40 -5.23
N GLN A 187 -39.85 -15.07 -6.51
CA GLN A 187 -39.77 -16.00 -7.62
C GLN A 187 -38.87 -15.48 -8.74
N VAL A 188 -38.32 -16.40 -9.52
CA VAL A 188 -37.89 -16.14 -10.90
C VAL A 188 -38.93 -16.70 -11.85
N TYR A 189 -39.22 -15.99 -12.93
CA TYR A 189 -40.33 -16.31 -13.84
C TYR A 189 -39.95 -16.23 -15.31
N GLY A 190 -40.77 -16.83 -16.16
CA GLY A 190 -40.67 -16.73 -17.61
C GLY A 190 -39.50 -17.50 -18.17
N THR A 191 -39.30 -17.41 -19.49
CA THR A 191 -38.21 -18.09 -20.20
C THR A 191 -37.26 -17.03 -20.73
N ALA A 192 -35.97 -17.15 -20.39
CA ALA A 192 -34.97 -16.18 -20.81
C ALA A 192 -34.92 -16.06 -22.35
N PRO A 193 -34.89 -14.83 -22.90
CA PRO A 193 -34.53 -14.66 -24.30
C PRO A 193 -33.08 -15.14 -24.54
N PRO A 194 -32.71 -15.57 -25.76
CA PRO A 194 -31.33 -15.92 -26.09
C PRO A 194 -30.38 -14.78 -25.72
N ARG A 195 -29.47 -15.03 -24.79
CA ARG A 195 -28.51 -14.01 -24.35
C ARG A 195 -27.41 -13.84 -25.38
N PRO A 196 -26.96 -12.61 -25.65
CA PRO A 196 -25.90 -12.40 -26.61
C PRO A 196 -24.59 -13.02 -26.12
N VAL A 197 -23.86 -13.67 -27.02
CA VAL A 197 -22.52 -14.19 -26.77
C VAL A 197 -21.56 -13.02 -26.61
N ARG A 198 -20.82 -12.98 -25.49
CA ARG A 198 -19.88 -11.91 -25.20
C ARG A 198 -18.61 -12.09 -26.01
N LEU A 199 -18.15 -11.02 -26.65
CA LEU A 199 -16.88 -10.97 -27.34
C LEU A 199 -15.84 -10.31 -26.43
N ALA A 200 -14.61 -10.83 -26.46
CA ALA A 200 -13.45 -10.20 -25.86
C ALA A 200 -12.25 -10.31 -26.81
N THR A 201 -11.27 -9.45 -26.61
CA THR A 201 -9.96 -9.57 -27.24
C THR A 201 -8.89 -9.90 -26.22
N ASP A 202 -7.77 -10.50 -26.66
CA ASP A 202 -6.65 -10.81 -25.77
C ASP A 202 -5.98 -9.55 -25.18
N ARG A 203 -6.15 -8.41 -25.83
CA ARG A 203 -5.73 -7.08 -25.36
C ARG A 203 -6.60 -5.98 -26.00
N PRO A 204 -6.73 -4.81 -25.35
CA PRO A 204 -7.50 -3.69 -25.91
C PRO A 204 -6.72 -2.90 -26.97
N VAL A 205 -5.39 -2.88 -26.88
CA VAL A 205 -4.49 -2.12 -27.76
C VAL A 205 -3.44 -3.04 -28.35
N TYR A 206 -3.21 -2.93 -29.65
CA TYR A 206 -2.23 -3.69 -30.41
C TYR A 206 -1.19 -2.74 -31.04
N PRO A 207 -0.11 -2.38 -30.31
CA PRO A 207 0.99 -1.60 -30.87
C PRO A 207 1.76 -2.41 -31.92
N VAL A 208 1.99 -1.81 -33.08
CA VAL A 208 2.68 -2.44 -34.23
C VAL A 208 3.65 -1.42 -34.82
N ALA A 209 4.86 -1.87 -35.13
CA ALA A 209 5.77 -1.06 -35.95
C ALA A 209 5.23 -0.91 -37.38
N GLU A 210 5.72 0.07 -38.11
CA GLU A 210 5.51 0.12 -39.55
C GLU A 210 5.95 -1.18 -40.24
N LYS A 211 5.28 -1.51 -41.36
CA LYS A 211 5.50 -2.75 -42.12
C LYS A 211 5.33 -4.03 -41.26
N GLY A 212 4.61 -3.93 -40.16
CA GLY A 212 4.30 -5.02 -39.25
C GLY A 212 2.90 -5.58 -39.46
N SER A 213 2.46 -6.38 -38.50
CA SER A 213 1.10 -6.88 -38.47
C SER A 213 0.63 -7.13 -37.03
N ALA A 214 -0.60 -6.72 -36.72
CA ALA A 214 -1.30 -7.14 -35.51
C ALA A 214 -2.14 -8.38 -35.79
N GLU A 215 -1.97 -9.41 -34.96
CA GLU A 215 -2.94 -10.51 -34.87
C GLU A 215 -3.96 -10.16 -33.78
N VAL A 216 -5.20 -9.87 -34.19
CA VAL A 216 -6.30 -9.56 -33.27
C VAL A 216 -7.02 -10.86 -32.96
N ARG A 217 -6.90 -11.34 -31.73
CA ARG A 217 -7.52 -12.58 -31.26
C ARG A 217 -8.84 -12.27 -30.55
N VAL A 218 -9.94 -12.76 -31.11
CA VAL A 218 -11.30 -12.58 -30.59
C VAL A 218 -11.77 -13.88 -29.93
N SER A 219 -12.09 -13.81 -28.64
CA SER A 219 -12.69 -14.90 -27.87
C SER A 219 -14.17 -14.70 -27.65
N ILE A 220 -14.91 -15.81 -27.54
CA ILE A 220 -16.35 -15.84 -27.27
C ILE A 220 -16.63 -16.41 -25.88
N SER A 221 -17.60 -15.85 -25.17
CA SER A 221 -18.08 -16.38 -23.88
C SER A 221 -19.60 -16.41 -23.86
N THR A 222 -20.17 -17.60 -23.62
CA THR A 222 -21.61 -17.77 -23.39
C THR A 222 -21.92 -17.47 -21.92
N ALA A 223 -23.13 -16.95 -21.64
CA ALA A 223 -23.53 -16.60 -20.28
C ALA A 223 -23.42 -17.81 -19.34
N THR A 224 -23.90 -18.99 -19.75
CA THR A 224 -23.91 -20.22 -18.94
C THR A 224 -22.59 -20.98 -18.92
N GLY A 225 -21.56 -20.53 -19.66
CA GLY A 225 -20.34 -21.31 -19.90
C GLY A 225 -20.52 -22.54 -20.80
N ALA A 226 -21.75 -22.89 -21.19
CA ALA A 226 -22.03 -24.00 -22.09
C ALA A 226 -21.52 -23.75 -23.52
N PRO A 227 -21.29 -24.80 -24.32
CA PRO A 227 -20.96 -24.63 -25.74
C PRO A 227 -22.06 -23.89 -26.51
N LEU A 228 -21.67 -23.26 -27.64
CA LEU A 228 -22.61 -22.53 -28.48
C LEU A 228 -23.78 -23.40 -28.94
N PRO A 229 -25.04 -22.95 -28.80
CA PRO A 229 -26.22 -23.72 -29.22
C PRO A 229 -26.43 -23.70 -30.75
N ALA A 230 -25.83 -22.73 -31.45
CA ALA A 230 -25.91 -22.55 -32.89
C ALA A 230 -24.61 -21.91 -33.42
N ASP A 231 -24.41 -21.93 -34.73
CA ASP A 231 -23.31 -21.24 -35.38
C ASP A 231 -23.35 -19.73 -35.06
N LEU A 232 -22.24 -19.19 -34.57
CA LEU A 232 -22.07 -17.77 -34.31
C LEU A 232 -21.17 -17.15 -35.37
N LYS A 233 -21.63 -16.07 -36.00
CA LYS A 233 -20.85 -15.29 -36.95
C LYS A 233 -20.48 -13.95 -36.31
N VAL A 234 -19.19 -13.67 -36.27
CA VAL A 234 -18.64 -12.40 -35.78
C VAL A 234 -17.95 -11.69 -36.94
N ASP A 235 -18.60 -10.66 -37.45
CA ASP A 235 -18.02 -9.78 -38.46
C ASP A 235 -16.99 -8.86 -37.81
N TYR A 236 -15.86 -8.66 -38.49
CA TYR A 236 -14.84 -7.70 -38.13
C TYR A 236 -14.58 -6.75 -39.29
N ARG A 237 -14.28 -5.49 -38.97
CA ARG A 237 -13.77 -4.51 -39.93
C ARG A 237 -12.88 -3.48 -39.27
N THR A 238 -11.88 -3.00 -39.99
CA THR A 238 -11.13 -1.79 -39.62
C THR A 238 -12.02 -0.56 -39.80
N GLY A 239 -12.09 0.30 -38.78
CA GLY A 239 -12.86 1.54 -38.77
C GLY A 239 -12.01 2.79 -39.05
N THR A 240 -12.62 3.96 -38.94
CA THR A 240 -11.97 5.25 -39.15
C THR A 240 -11.24 5.69 -37.87
N GLY A 241 -9.91 5.69 -37.92
CA GLY A 241 -9.06 6.25 -36.87
C GLY A 241 -8.28 7.45 -37.38
N THR A 242 -7.05 7.61 -36.88
CA THR A 242 -6.14 8.65 -37.38
C THR A 242 -5.29 8.19 -38.55
N ALA A 243 -5.10 6.87 -38.71
CA ALA A 243 -4.39 6.29 -39.85
C ALA A 243 -5.27 6.28 -41.12
N THR A 244 -4.63 6.46 -42.26
CA THR A 244 -5.23 6.50 -43.60
C THR A 244 -5.24 5.10 -44.24
N PRO A 245 -6.44 4.56 -44.58
CA PRO A 245 -6.53 3.25 -45.21
C PRO A 245 -5.90 3.23 -46.62
N GLY A 246 -5.04 2.25 -46.88
CA GLY A 246 -4.31 2.09 -48.14
C GLY A 246 -2.97 2.83 -48.19
N GLU A 247 -2.73 3.77 -47.27
CA GLU A 247 -1.45 4.47 -47.11
C GLU A 247 -0.69 3.91 -45.91
N ASP A 248 -1.34 3.85 -44.74
CA ASP A 248 -0.70 3.45 -43.48
C ASP A 248 -1.01 1.99 -43.10
N TYR A 249 -2.13 1.45 -43.58
CA TYR A 249 -2.51 0.06 -43.36
C TYR A 249 -3.37 -0.50 -44.49
N THR A 250 -3.39 -1.84 -44.61
CA THR A 250 -4.33 -2.52 -45.52
C THR A 250 -5.68 -2.72 -44.81
N PRO A 251 -6.80 -2.19 -45.33
CA PRO A 251 -8.13 -2.44 -44.76
C PRO A 251 -8.38 -3.93 -44.58
N ALA A 252 -8.89 -4.32 -43.41
CA ALA A 252 -9.22 -5.70 -43.10
C ALA A 252 -10.70 -5.80 -42.74
N GLU A 253 -11.41 -6.69 -43.42
CA GLU A 253 -12.80 -7.03 -43.13
C GLU A 253 -13.06 -8.51 -43.40
N GLY A 254 -14.01 -9.10 -42.67
CA GLY A 254 -14.40 -10.50 -42.84
C GLY A 254 -15.26 -11.00 -41.71
N THR A 255 -15.49 -12.32 -41.68
CA THR A 255 -16.33 -12.98 -40.67
C THR A 255 -15.58 -14.12 -40.00
N LEU A 256 -15.53 -14.13 -38.67
CA LEU A 256 -15.12 -15.26 -37.86
C LEU A 256 -16.34 -16.13 -37.55
N THR A 257 -16.35 -17.37 -38.06
CA THR A 257 -17.43 -18.33 -37.78
C THR A 257 -17.04 -19.27 -36.64
N PHE A 258 -17.81 -19.32 -35.55
CA PHE A 258 -17.70 -20.30 -34.48
C PHE A 258 -18.86 -21.30 -34.61
N PRO A 259 -18.60 -22.57 -35.00
CA PRO A 259 -19.67 -23.55 -35.19
C PRO A 259 -20.44 -23.85 -33.89
N ALA A 260 -21.68 -24.32 -34.02
CA ALA A 260 -22.44 -24.91 -32.92
C ALA A 260 -21.60 -25.99 -32.21
N GLY A 261 -21.69 -26.04 -30.88
CA GLY A 261 -20.86 -26.91 -30.04
C GLY A 261 -19.46 -26.36 -29.72
N THR A 262 -19.09 -25.18 -30.22
CA THR A 262 -17.84 -24.52 -29.79
C THR A 262 -17.90 -24.17 -28.31
N ALA A 263 -16.89 -24.58 -27.54
CA ALA A 263 -16.81 -24.30 -26.11
C ALA A 263 -16.69 -22.79 -25.81
N SER A 264 -17.32 -22.35 -24.72
CA SER A 264 -17.11 -21.01 -24.16
C SER A 264 -15.62 -20.78 -23.86
N GLY A 265 -15.12 -19.58 -24.14
CA GLY A 265 -13.69 -19.21 -24.07
C GLY A 265 -12.89 -19.52 -25.34
N SER A 266 -13.47 -20.17 -26.36
CA SER A 266 -12.79 -20.40 -27.64
C SER A 266 -12.47 -19.10 -28.35
N ALA A 267 -11.36 -19.06 -29.10
CA ALA A 267 -10.91 -17.86 -29.80
C ALA A 267 -10.50 -18.13 -31.24
N LYS A 268 -10.68 -17.11 -32.10
CA LYS A 268 -10.17 -17.06 -33.48
C LYS A 268 -9.50 -15.71 -33.73
N SER A 269 -8.60 -15.67 -34.69
CA SER A 269 -7.84 -14.45 -34.99
C SER A 269 -8.03 -13.98 -36.43
N PHE A 270 -7.81 -12.69 -36.66
CA PHE A 270 -7.56 -12.11 -37.97
C PHE A 270 -6.35 -11.18 -37.91
N THR A 271 -5.86 -10.73 -39.07
CA THR A 271 -4.63 -9.93 -39.15
C THR A 271 -4.90 -8.56 -39.77
N VAL A 272 -4.37 -7.52 -39.14
CA VAL A 272 -4.28 -6.17 -39.70
C VAL A 272 -2.82 -5.91 -40.05
N ARG A 273 -2.53 -5.54 -41.30
CA ARG A 273 -1.17 -5.28 -41.79
C ARG A 273 -0.94 -3.78 -41.92
N THR A 274 0.14 -3.29 -41.35
CA THR A 274 0.59 -1.91 -41.49
C THR A 274 1.50 -1.78 -42.71
N LEU A 275 1.51 -0.61 -43.33
CA LEU A 275 2.33 -0.28 -44.47
C LEU A 275 3.58 0.47 -43.99
N ALA A 276 4.47 0.79 -44.91
CA ALA A 276 5.67 1.56 -44.61
C ALA A 276 5.53 2.93 -45.23
N ASP A 277 5.55 3.92 -44.39
CA ASP A 277 5.82 5.30 -44.68
C ASP A 277 7.34 5.53 -44.44
N ARG A 278 7.91 6.69 -44.80
CA ARG A 278 9.35 7.00 -44.55
C ARG A 278 9.53 8.30 -43.77
N ALA A 279 8.44 8.90 -43.32
CA ALA A 279 8.44 10.21 -42.71
C ALA A 279 8.37 10.06 -41.19
N PRO A 280 9.27 10.69 -40.42
CA PRO A 280 9.14 10.71 -38.98
C PRO A 280 7.78 11.25 -38.53
N GLU A 281 7.00 10.42 -37.85
CA GLU A 281 5.64 10.74 -37.47
C GLU A 281 5.24 10.18 -36.11
N VAL A 282 4.06 10.60 -35.67
CA VAL A 282 3.44 10.23 -34.40
C VAL A 282 2.58 8.98 -34.56
N ALA A 283 2.16 8.39 -33.45
CA ALA A 283 1.39 7.15 -33.51
C ALA A 283 0.00 7.38 -34.07
N GLU A 284 -0.47 6.39 -34.82
CA GLU A 284 -1.75 6.42 -35.50
C GLU A 284 -2.62 5.24 -35.12
N THR A 285 -3.94 5.43 -35.14
CA THR A 285 -4.91 4.45 -34.65
C THR A 285 -5.74 3.89 -35.79
N VAL A 286 -6.01 2.58 -35.72
CA VAL A 286 -6.92 1.82 -36.58
C VAL A 286 -7.92 1.09 -35.66
N PRO A 287 -9.07 1.72 -35.35
CA PRO A 287 -10.12 1.09 -34.54
C PRO A 287 -10.65 -0.18 -35.22
N ILE A 288 -11.04 -1.16 -34.42
CA ILE A 288 -11.64 -2.41 -34.91
C ILE A 288 -13.09 -2.45 -34.46
N THR A 289 -14.00 -2.63 -35.42
CA THR A 289 -15.41 -2.92 -35.13
C THR A 289 -15.61 -4.43 -35.14
N LEU A 290 -16.22 -4.96 -34.08
CA LEU A 290 -16.71 -6.34 -34.01
C LEU A 290 -18.24 -6.30 -33.91
N SER A 291 -18.93 -7.07 -34.73
CA SER A 291 -20.40 -7.10 -34.80
C SER A 291 -20.92 -8.47 -35.18
N GLY A 292 -22.21 -8.71 -34.96
CA GLY A 292 -22.89 -9.95 -35.32
C GLY A 292 -24.29 -10.00 -34.73
N GLU A 293 -25.14 -10.88 -35.23
CA GLU A 293 -26.43 -11.15 -34.60
C GLU A 293 -26.22 -11.97 -33.33
N GLY A 294 -26.87 -11.60 -32.23
CA GLY A 294 -26.76 -12.33 -30.96
C GLY A 294 -25.36 -12.25 -30.32
N VAL A 295 -24.54 -11.23 -30.63
CA VAL A 295 -23.28 -10.96 -29.92
C VAL A 295 -23.33 -9.66 -29.13
N ARG A 296 -22.56 -9.61 -28.06
CA ARG A 296 -22.25 -8.38 -27.31
C ARG A 296 -20.78 -8.05 -27.56
N PRO A 297 -20.45 -6.95 -28.24
CA PRO A 297 -19.06 -6.56 -28.49
C PRO A 297 -18.31 -6.28 -27.18
N PRO A 298 -16.96 -6.24 -27.21
CA PRO A 298 -16.18 -5.87 -26.03
C PRO A 298 -16.57 -4.47 -25.54
N ALA A 299 -16.49 -4.23 -24.23
CA ALA A 299 -16.84 -2.94 -23.63
C ALA A 299 -15.98 -1.79 -24.19
N GLU A 300 -14.73 -2.07 -24.53
CA GLU A 300 -13.84 -1.17 -25.25
C GLU A 300 -13.54 -1.77 -26.63
N ALA A 301 -13.78 -0.99 -27.69
CA ALA A 301 -13.45 -1.42 -29.05
C ALA A 301 -11.91 -1.58 -29.19
N PRO A 302 -11.43 -2.75 -29.65
CA PRO A 302 -10.00 -2.97 -29.81
C PRO A 302 -9.41 -2.02 -30.86
N VAL A 303 -8.15 -1.64 -30.69
CA VAL A 303 -7.46 -0.71 -31.60
C VAL A 303 -6.07 -1.23 -31.96
N VAL A 304 -5.76 -1.22 -33.25
CA VAL A 304 -4.39 -1.39 -33.73
C VAL A 304 -3.74 -0.01 -33.75
N VAL A 305 -2.53 0.10 -33.22
CA VAL A 305 -1.77 1.34 -33.16
C VAL A 305 -0.50 1.18 -33.97
N ILE A 306 -0.35 2.01 -35.00
CA ILE A 306 0.90 2.15 -35.74
C ILE A 306 1.80 3.04 -34.88
N ASN A 307 2.92 2.50 -34.41
CA ASN A 307 3.77 3.18 -33.45
C ASN A 307 4.42 4.44 -34.04
N ALA A 308 4.56 5.46 -33.20
CA ALA A 308 5.36 6.64 -33.53
C ALA A 308 6.79 6.21 -33.86
N HIS A 309 7.42 6.86 -34.84
CA HIS A 309 8.75 6.46 -35.28
C HIS A 309 9.57 7.63 -35.86
N GLY A 310 10.89 7.48 -35.91
CA GLY A 310 11.79 8.48 -36.51
C GLY A 310 11.94 9.82 -35.77
N LEU A 311 11.12 10.10 -34.75
CA LEU A 311 11.14 11.36 -34.01
C LEU A 311 12.31 11.44 -33.01
N PRO A 312 12.93 12.62 -32.79
CA PRO A 312 14.09 12.75 -31.91
C PRO A 312 13.85 12.27 -30.48
N TYR A 313 12.67 12.47 -29.90
CA TYR A 313 12.38 11.98 -28.55
C TYR A 313 12.34 10.44 -28.44
N LEU A 314 12.19 9.71 -29.55
CA LEU A 314 12.22 8.24 -29.59
C LEU A 314 13.65 7.70 -29.80
N ASP A 315 14.61 8.53 -30.18
CA ASP A 315 16.00 8.09 -30.38
C ASP A 315 16.74 8.00 -29.04
N ALA A 316 16.82 6.78 -28.50
CA ALA A 316 17.51 6.47 -27.24
C ALA A 316 18.99 6.88 -27.22
N ARG A 317 19.63 7.12 -28.38
CA ARG A 317 21.02 7.58 -28.46
C ARG A 317 21.17 9.08 -28.19
N LYS A 318 20.07 9.85 -28.22
CA LYS A 318 20.11 11.29 -27.96
C LYS A 318 20.13 11.55 -26.45
N PRO A 319 20.83 12.62 -25.99
CA PRO A 319 20.79 13.03 -24.60
C PRO A 319 19.35 13.28 -24.12
N VAL A 320 19.04 12.87 -22.88
CA VAL A 320 17.71 13.05 -22.26
C VAL A 320 17.20 14.49 -22.41
N ARG A 321 18.04 15.49 -22.20
CA ARG A 321 17.67 16.91 -22.36
C ARG A 321 17.13 17.23 -23.76
N GLN A 322 17.73 16.65 -24.81
CA GLN A 322 17.26 16.87 -26.18
C GLN A 322 15.94 16.15 -26.44
N ARG A 323 15.79 14.93 -25.92
CA ARG A 323 14.54 14.16 -26.02
C ARG A 323 13.37 14.86 -25.32
N VAL A 324 13.62 15.41 -24.12
CA VAL A 324 12.64 16.23 -23.38
C VAL A 324 12.26 17.48 -24.15
N ALA A 325 13.23 18.24 -24.67
CA ALA A 325 12.93 19.46 -25.41
C ALA A 325 12.13 19.20 -26.69
N ASP A 326 12.46 18.14 -27.43
CA ASP A 326 11.72 17.73 -28.63
C ASP A 326 10.30 17.29 -28.28
N LEU A 327 10.13 16.42 -27.27
CA LEU A 327 8.80 15.96 -26.87
C LEU A 327 7.93 17.10 -26.33
N LEU A 328 8.46 17.95 -25.44
CA LEU A 328 7.72 19.07 -24.85
C LEU A 328 7.26 20.07 -25.92
N GLY A 329 8.05 20.28 -26.98
CA GLY A 329 7.70 21.14 -28.10
C GLY A 329 6.59 20.57 -29.01
N ARG A 330 6.28 19.27 -28.89
CA ARG A 330 5.22 18.58 -29.65
C ARG A 330 3.91 18.43 -28.88
N MET A 331 3.94 18.72 -27.57
CA MET A 331 2.82 18.49 -26.67
C MET A 331 1.81 19.64 -26.70
N THR A 332 0.51 19.30 -26.76
CA THR A 332 -0.57 20.24 -26.51
C THR A 332 -0.65 20.61 -25.02
N PRO A 333 -1.35 21.70 -24.64
CA PRO A 333 -1.63 22.00 -23.23
C PRO A 333 -2.28 20.83 -22.49
N GLU A 334 -3.20 20.09 -23.12
CA GLU A 334 -3.87 18.93 -22.53
C GLU A 334 -2.90 17.77 -22.31
N GLU A 335 -2.03 17.46 -23.27
CA GLU A 335 -0.98 16.43 -23.10
C GLU A 335 -0.04 16.81 -21.94
N LYS A 336 0.27 18.10 -21.76
CA LYS A 336 1.09 18.59 -20.64
C LYS A 336 0.38 18.47 -19.29
N ILE A 337 -0.89 18.88 -19.23
CA ILE A 337 -1.70 18.77 -18.02
C ILE A 337 -1.90 17.30 -17.63
N GLY A 338 -2.21 16.43 -18.59
CA GLY A 338 -2.31 15.00 -18.35
C GLY A 338 -1.03 14.41 -17.75
N GLN A 339 0.16 14.84 -18.21
CA GLN A 339 1.43 14.43 -17.59
C GLN A 339 1.56 14.83 -16.10
N MET A 340 0.91 15.91 -15.69
CA MET A 340 0.89 16.39 -14.30
C MET A 340 -0.18 15.69 -13.45
N THR A 341 -1.03 14.85 -14.05
CA THR A 341 -2.12 14.14 -13.37
C THR A 341 -1.70 12.72 -12.98
N GLN A 342 -1.84 12.38 -11.71
CA GLN A 342 -1.80 11.00 -11.22
C GLN A 342 -3.16 10.59 -10.67
N ALA A 343 -3.71 9.49 -11.20
CA ALA A 343 -4.97 8.90 -10.75
C ALA A 343 -4.76 7.56 -10.03
N GLU A 344 -5.73 7.17 -9.19
CA GLU A 344 -5.71 5.87 -8.52
C GLU A 344 -6.34 4.81 -9.45
N ARG A 345 -5.79 3.59 -9.47
CA ARG A 345 -6.23 2.55 -10.42
C ARG A 345 -7.69 2.11 -10.30
N GLN A 346 -8.29 2.14 -9.10
CA GLN A 346 -9.71 1.86 -8.85
C GLN A 346 -10.61 3.06 -9.13
N ALA A 347 -10.05 4.27 -9.21
CA ALA A 347 -10.79 5.46 -9.57
C ALA A 347 -11.12 5.54 -11.07
N LEU A 348 -10.41 4.79 -11.91
CA LEU A 348 -10.64 4.78 -13.36
C LEU A 348 -12.06 4.29 -13.67
N ALA A 349 -12.85 5.11 -14.38
CA ALA A 349 -14.17 4.69 -14.85
C ALA A 349 -14.06 3.56 -15.87
N ALA A 350 -13.02 3.60 -16.70
CA ALA A 350 -12.58 2.50 -17.56
C ALA A 350 -11.06 2.60 -17.80
N PRO A 351 -10.35 1.49 -18.13
CA PRO A 351 -8.93 1.55 -18.46
C PRO A 351 -8.58 2.54 -19.59
N GLY A 352 -9.49 2.73 -20.56
CA GLY A 352 -9.33 3.69 -21.66
C GLY A 352 -9.24 5.16 -21.22
N ASP A 353 -9.61 5.50 -19.99
CA ASP A 353 -9.44 6.86 -19.43
C ASP A 353 -7.98 7.30 -19.48
N ILE A 354 -7.03 6.37 -19.32
CA ILE A 354 -5.60 6.62 -19.44
C ILE A 354 -5.27 7.33 -20.76
N ALA A 355 -5.79 6.81 -21.87
CA ALA A 355 -5.54 7.37 -23.19
C ALA A 355 -6.36 8.64 -23.44
N THR A 356 -7.63 8.65 -23.04
CA THR A 356 -8.54 9.77 -23.35
C THR A 356 -8.33 11.00 -22.47
N ARG A 357 -7.70 10.84 -21.31
CA ARG A 357 -7.26 11.91 -20.39
C ARG A 357 -5.76 12.16 -20.43
N LEU A 358 -5.01 11.36 -21.21
CA LEU A 358 -3.56 11.55 -21.41
C LEU A 358 -2.76 11.46 -20.10
N LEU A 359 -3.22 10.60 -19.18
CA LEU A 359 -2.68 10.51 -17.82
C LEU A 359 -1.18 10.27 -17.81
N GLY A 360 -0.48 11.01 -16.96
CA GLY A 360 0.96 10.91 -16.77
C GLY A 360 1.35 9.76 -15.85
N SER A 361 0.47 9.43 -14.91
CA SER A 361 0.77 8.45 -13.88
C SER A 361 -0.49 7.78 -13.34
N LEU A 362 -0.31 6.56 -12.85
CA LEU A 362 -1.25 5.90 -11.97
C LEU A 362 -0.55 5.52 -10.67
N LEU A 363 -1.33 5.27 -9.62
CA LEU A 363 -0.84 4.63 -8.41
C LEU A 363 -1.75 3.51 -7.90
N SER A 364 -1.18 2.72 -7.00
CA SER A 364 -1.93 1.95 -6.00
C SER A 364 -1.72 2.55 -4.61
N GLY A 365 -2.80 2.99 -3.97
CA GLY A 365 -2.79 3.30 -2.53
C GLY A 365 -2.70 2.03 -1.67
N GLY A 366 -2.58 2.20 -0.35
CA GLY A 366 -2.49 1.08 0.60
C GLY A 366 -3.69 0.14 0.50
N GLY A 367 -3.45 -1.12 0.12
CA GLY A 367 -4.51 -2.12 -0.11
C GLY A 367 -5.22 -2.05 -1.46
N SER A 368 -4.86 -1.12 -2.35
CA SER A 368 -5.34 -1.15 -3.74
C SER A 368 -4.52 -2.14 -4.56
N THR A 369 -5.00 -3.38 -4.62
CA THR A 369 -4.30 -4.48 -5.31
C THR A 369 -5.15 -5.03 -6.47
N PRO A 370 -4.55 -5.69 -7.47
CA PRO A 370 -5.30 -6.54 -8.39
C PRO A 370 -5.90 -7.74 -7.65
N THR A 371 -6.92 -8.34 -8.26
CA THR A 371 -7.54 -9.59 -7.79
C THR A 371 -7.30 -10.69 -8.82
N PRO A 372 -6.64 -11.82 -8.46
CA PRO A 372 -6.01 -12.10 -7.16
C PRO A 372 -4.74 -11.27 -6.93
N ASN A 373 -4.43 -10.96 -5.67
CA ASN A 373 -3.20 -10.24 -5.31
C ASN A 373 -1.98 -11.16 -5.42
N THR A 374 -1.37 -11.23 -6.60
CA THR A 374 -0.17 -12.03 -6.87
C THR A 374 0.85 -11.22 -7.67
N PRO A 375 2.17 -11.48 -7.56
CA PRO A 375 3.18 -10.75 -8.32
C PRO A 375 2.91 -10.73 -9.83
N LYS A 376 2.44 -11.85 -10.39
CA LYS A 376 2.05 -11.95 -11.80
C LYS A 376 0.86 -11.07 -12.14
N ALA A 377 -0.20 -11.07 -11.31
CA ALA A 377 -1.39 -10.25 -11.54
C ALA A 377 -1.07 -8.75 -11.50
N TRP A 378 -0.12 -8.33 -10.66
CA TRP A 378 0.39 -6.97 -10.69
C TRP A 378 1.09 -6.63 -12.01
N ALA A 379 2.01 -7.49 -12.48
CA ALA A 379 2.68 -7.28 -13.76
C ALA A 379 1.68 -7.22 -14.93
N ASP A 380 0.68 -8.13 -14.94
CA ASP A 380 -0.39 -8.13 -15.94
C ASP A 380 -1.22 -6.84 -15.92
N MET A 381 -1.58 -6.37 -14.73
CA MET A 381 -2.34 -5.13 -14.55
C MET A 381 -1.56 -3.89 -15.04
N VAL A 382 -0.29 -3.75 -14.64
CA VAL A 382 0.54 -2.61 -15.04
C VAL A 382 0.78 -2.61 -16.56
N ASP A 383 1.06 -3.78 -17.16
CA ASP A 383 1.21 -3.90 -18.61
C ASP A 383 -0.08 -3.51 -19.35
N ALA A 384 -1.25 -3.90 -18.83
CA ALA A 384 -2.54 -3.51 -19.41
C ALA A 384 -2.77 -2.00 -19.38
N PHE A 385 -2.37 -1.31 -18.30
CA PHE A 385 -2.41 0.15 -18.23
C PHE A 385 -1.41 0.82 -19.17
N GLN A 386 -0.21 0.26 -19.32
CA GLN A 386 0.78 0.79 -20.26
C GLN A 386 0.32 0.66 -21.71
N LEU A 387 -0.35 -0.43 -22.07
CA LEU A 387 -0.96 -0.59 -23.39
C LEU A 387 -1.95 0.53 -23.70
N GLN A 388 -2.73 1.00 -22.72
CA GLN A 388 -3.61 2.14 -22.91
C GLN A 388 -2.83 3.44 -23.19
N ALA A 389 -1.72 3.69 -22.48
CA ALA A 389 -0.87 4.85 -22.75
C ALA A 389 -0.24 4.80 -24.16
N GLN A 390 0.06 3.60 -24.67
CA GLN A 390 0.57 3.39 -26.04
C GLN A 390 -0.46 3.71 -27.13
N ARG A 391 -1.74 3.90 -26.79
CA ARG A 391 -2.76 4.37 -27.74
C ARG A 391 -2.67 5.86 -28.04
N THR A 392 -1.99 6.62 -27.19
CA THR A 392 -1.86 8.07 -27.36
C THR A 392 -0.92 8.39 -28.53
N ARG A 393 -1.19 9.51 -29.21
CA ARG A 393 -0.43 9.98 -30.37
C ARG A 393 1.09 10.08 -30.10
N LEU A 394 1.50 10.54 -28.92
CA LEU A 394 2.91 10.68 -28.56
C LEU A 394 3.48 9.44 -27.85
N GLN A 395 2.65 8.44 -27.52
CA GLN A 395 3.02 7.20 -26.82
C GLN A 395 3.85 7.44 -25.56
N ILE A 396 3.51 8.48 -24.79
CA ILE A 396 4.22 8.80 -23.54
C ILE A 396 3.83 7.72 -22.51
N PRO A 397 4.77 6.91 -22.00
CA PRO A 397 4.45 5.85 -21.06
C PRO A 397 3.98 6.41 -19.72
N LEU A 398 3.13 5.67 -19.01
CA LEU A 398 2.83 5.95 -17.61
C LEU A 398 4.08 5.75 -16.76
N ILE A 399 4.18 6.52 -15.67
CA ILE A 399 4.97 6.09 -14.51
C ILE A 399 3.99 5.59 -13.45
N TYR A 400 4.13 4.34 -13.01
CA TYR A 400 3.22 3.74 -12.02
C TYR A 400 3.87 3.79 -10.63
N GLY A 401 3.19 4.38 -9.64
CA GLY A 401 3.70 4.54 -8.28
C GLY A 401 3.04 3.60 -7.27
N VAL A 402 3.81 3.17 -6.26
CA VAL A 402 3.29 2.43 -5.08
C VAL A 402 4.03 2.87 -3.83
N ASP A 403 3.39 2.71 -2.67
CA ASP A 403 4.11 2.65 -1.40
C ASP A 403 4.75 1.28 -1.24
N ALA A 404 6.08 1.16 -1.36
CA ALA A 404 6.85 -0.04 -1.01
C ALA A 404 7.80 0.25 0.18
N VAL A 405 7.22 0.82 1.24
CA VAL A 405 7.95 1.52 2.32
C VAL A 405 8.74 0.63 3.28
N HIS A 406 8.55 -0.69 3.24
CA HIS A 406 9.35 -1.66 3.99
C HIS A 406 9.41 -3.01 3.24
N GLY A 407 9.69 -2.94 1.94
CA GLY A 407 9.51 -4.04 0.98
C GLY A 407 8.29 -3.80 0.10
N HIS A 408 8.02 -4.70 -0.86
CA HIS A 408 6.85 -4.58 -1.75
C HIS A 408 5.54 -4.98 -1.04
N ASN A 409 5.22 -4.19 -0.02
CA ASN A 409 4.38 -4.54 1.11
C ASN A 409 2.88 -4.69 0.79
N ASN A 410 2.40 -4.15 -0.33
CA ASN A 410 1.04 -4.37 -0.82
C ASN A 410 0.89 -5.75 -1.51
N VAL A 411 1.98 -6.43 -1.88
CA VAL A 411 1.95 -7.68 -2.64
C VAL A 411 1.99 -8.89 -1.71
N ALA A 412 0.98 -9.76 -1.82
CA ALA A 412 0.96 -10.99 -1.07
C ALA A 412 2.18 -11.87 -1.42
N GLY A 413 2.87 -12.36 -0.40
CA GLY A 413 4.06 -13.19 -0.55
C GLY A 413 5.38 -12.45 -0.75
N ALA A 414 5.39 -11.12 -0.90
CA ALA A 414 6.62 -10.33 -0.97
C ALA A 414 7.42 -10.36 0.34
N THR A 415 8.68 -9.93 0.27
CA THR A 415 9.55 -9.78 1.44
C THR A 415 9.15 -8.54 2.22
N ILE A 416 8.90 -8.67 3.53
CA ILE A 416 8.57 -7.55 4.42
C ILE A 416 9.72 -7.34 5.40
N PHE A 417 10.39 -6.20 5.27
CA PHE A 417 11.46 -5.74 6.15
C PHE A 417 10.89 -5.13 7.44
N PRO A 418 11.73 -4.97 8.48
CA PRO A 418 11.36 -4.12 9.61
C PRO A 418 10.99 -2.72 9.14
N HIS A 419 10.03 -2.08 9.82
CA HIS A 419 9.76 -0.66 9.60
C HIS A 419 10.96 0.22 9.98
N ASN A 420 10.96 1.46 9.51
CA ASN A 420 12.10 2.37 9.56
C ASN A 420 12.65 2.62 10.97
N ALA A 421 11.81 2.67 12.00
CA ALA A 421 12.29 2.74 13.38
C ALA A 421 13.21 1.55 13.73
N GLY A 422 12.82 0.33 13.35
CA GLY A 422 13.67 -0.86 13.52
C GLY A 422 14.93 -0.81 12.64
N LEU A 423 14.83 -0.35 11.40
CA LEU A 423 15.99 -0.18 10.51
C LEU A 423 16.98 0.86 11.04
N GLY A 424 16.50 1.98 11.59
CA GLY A 424 17.32 2.97 12.29
C GLY A 424 18.05 2.38 13.49
N ALA A 425 17.41 1.44 14.20
CA ALA A 425 18.03 0.76 15.34
C ALA A 425 19.28 -0.04 14.97
N THR A 426 19.39 -0.48 13.72
CA THR A 426 20.57 -1.22 13.21
C THR A 426 21.82 -0.35 13.09
N ARG A 427 21.65 0.96 12.88
CA ARG A 427 22.72 1.90 12.50
C ARG A 427 23.52 1.43 11.28
N ASP A 428 22.89 0.71 10.35
CA ASP A 428 23.60 0.09 9.22
C ASP A 428 23.15 0.61 7.85
N PRO A 429 23.74 1.72 7.35
CA PRO A 429 23.39 2.26 6.04
C PRO A 429 23.67 1.28 4.89
N GLY A 430 24.61 0.34 5.05
CA GLY A 430 24.87 -0.68 4.02
C GLY A 430 23.74 -1.70 3.93
N LEU A 431 23.15 -2.07 5.07
CA LEU A 431 21.95 -2.91 5.12
C LEU A 431 20.73 -2.22 4.50
N LEU A 432 20.59 -0.90 4.66
CA LEU A 432 19.50 -0.15 4.01
C LEU A 432 19.67 -0.04 2.49
N GLU A 433 20.89 0.09 1.98
CA GLU A 433 21.15 0.00 0.54
C GLU A 433 20.73 -1.38 -0.01
N GLN A 434 21.07 -2.46 0.71
CA GLN A 434 20.67 -3.82 0.35
C GLN A 434 19.15 -4.04 0.42
N ALA A 435 18.49 -3.49 1.44
CA ALA A 435 17.04 -3.53 1.54
C ALA A 435 16.39 -2.80 0.36
N GLY A 436 16.88 -1.62 0.00
CA GLY A 436 16.44 -0.86 -1.17
C GLY A 436 16.66 -1.62 -2.49
N GLU A 437 17.80 -2.30 -2.65
CA GLU A 437 18.06 -3.15 -3.82
C GLU A 437 17.02 -4.28 -3.95
N ILE A 438 16.76 -4.99 -2.86
CA ILE A 438 15.78 -6.09 -2.84
C ILE A 438 14.37 -5.54 -3.12
N THR A 439 13.97 -4.47 -2.44
CA THR A 439 12.69 -3.80 -2.70
C THR A 439 12.56 -3.44 -4.18
N ALA A 440 13.58 -2.84 -4.78
CA ALA A 440 13.54 -2.49 -6.20
C ALA A 440 13.41 -3.71 -7.12
N ARG A 441 14.12 -4.80 -6.83
CA ARG A 441 13.99 -6.05 -7.61
C ARG A 441 12.57 -6.61 -7.55
N GLU A 442 11.97 -6.66 -6.37
CA GLU A 442 10.60 -7.18 -6.21
C GLU A 442 9.56 -6.23 -6.84
N VAL A 443 9.70 -4.92 -6.64
CA VAL A 443 8.81 -3.89 -7.22
C VAL A 443 8.87 -3.93 -8.75
N ARG A 444 10.07 -3.98 -9.36
CA ARG A 444 10.23 -4.03 -10.82
C ARG A 444 9.68 -5.32 -11.44
N ALA A 445 9.84 -6.45 -10.75
CA ALA A 445 9.30 -7.73 -11.20
C ALA A 445 7.76 -7.68 -11.37
N THR A 446 7.09 -6.83 -10.60
CA THR A 446 5.64 -6.60 -10.69
C THR A 446 5.22 -5.48 -11.65
N GLY A 447 6.17 -4.96 -12.44
CA GLY A 447 5.94 -3.91 -13.45
C GLY A 447 6.01 -2.48 -12.95
N VAL A 448 6.17 -2.26 -11.64
CA VAL A 448 6.16 -0.92 -11.03
C VAL A 448 7.55 -0.28 -11.13
N PRO A 449 7.69 0.93 -11.71
CA PRO A 449 8.97 1.64 -11.84
C PRO A 449 9.24 2.70 -10.77
N TRP A 450 8.31 2.96 -9.85
CA TRP A 450 8.38 4.09 -8.92
C TRP A 450 7.87 3.72 -7.53
N ASP A 451 8.71 3.99 -6.53
CA ASP A 451 8.44 3.77 -5.12
C ASP A 451 8.32 5.10 -4.36
N PHE A 452 7.28 5.22 -3.54
CA PHE A 452 7.07 6.32 -2.61
C PHE A 452 7.88 6.13 -1.31
N ALA A 453 9.18 5.86 -1.44
CA ALA A 453 10.11 5.70 -0.32
C ALA A 453 11.47 6.36 -0.64
N PRO A 454 12.23 6.79 0.39
CA PRO A 454 11.95 6.67 1.82
C PRO A 454 11.20 7.84 2.47
N CYS A 455 10.52 7.57 3.61
CA CYS A 455 10.20 8.62 4.58
C CYS A 455 11.49 9.07 5.29
N LEU A 456 11.85 10.33 5.11
CA LEU A 456 12.97 11.04 5.76
C LEU A 456 12.47 11.95 6.88
N CYS A 457 11.30 11.63 7.41
CA CYS A 457 10.68 12.26 8.54
C CYS A 457 11.63 12.13 9.76
N VAL A 458 11.83 13.21 10.50
CA VAL A 458 12.55 13.20 11.79
C VAL A 458 11.49 13.36 12.87
N SER A 459 11.04 12.25 13.46
CA SER A 459 9.94 12.26 14.43
C SER A 459 10.41 12.83 15.76
N ARG A 460 9.71 13.85 16.27
CA ARG A 460 10.06 14.58 17.50
C ARG A 460 9.05 14.35 18.64
N ASP A 461 7.96 13.65 18.36
CA ASP A 461 6.92 13.31 19.34
C ASP A 461 6.33 11.93 19.03
N ASP A 462 6.58 10.97 19.93
CA ASP A 462 6.14 9.59 19.76
C ASP A 462 4.61 9.40 19.79
N ARG A 463 3.83 10.45 20.11
CA ARG A 463 2.37 10.40 19.97
C ARG A 463 1.90 10.33 18.52
N TRP A 464 2.77 10.66 17.58
CA TRP A 464 2.46 10.64 16.15
C TRP A 464 2.30 9.23 15.60
N GLY A 465 1.18 8.98 14.91
CA GLY A 465 0.85 7.67 14.35
C GLY A 465 1.75 7.19 13.20
N ARG A 466 2.70 8.02 12.73
CA ARG A 466 3.72 7.64 11.74
C ARG A 466 5.14 7.61 12.28
N ALA A 467 5.33 7.68 13.60
CA ALA A 467 6.66 7.66 14.21
C ALA A 467 7.50 6.44 13.74
N TYR A 468 6.86 5.30 13.48
CA TYR A 468 7.54 4.08 12.99
C TYR A 468 8.10 4.20 11.57
N GLU A 469 7.58 5.13 10.76
CA GLU A 469 8.07 5.41 9.41
C GLU A 469 9.33 6.30 9.46
N SER A 470 9.63 6.93 10.59
CA SER A 470 10.87 7.66 10.81
C SER A 470 12.00 6.70 11.20
N PHE A 471 13.19 6.88 10.62
CA PHE A 471 14.37 6.13 11.04
C PHE A 471 14.85 6.53 12.44
N SER A 472 14.59 7.76 12.89
CA SER A 472 15.10 8.30 14.16
C SER A 472 14.55 9.68 14.49
N GLU A 473 14.61 10.04 15.78
CA GLU A 473 14.51 11.44 16.23
C GLU A 473 15.73 12.30 15.88
N ASP A 474 16.87 11.70 15.50
CA ASP A 474 18.13 12.38 15.22
C ASP A 474 18.35 12.58 13.70
N PRO A 475 18.45 13.82 13.20
CA PRO A 475 18.56 14.10 11.77
C PRO A 475 19.84 13.56 11.13
N ALA A 476 20.94 13.44 11.90
CA ALA A 476 22.18 12.88 11.40
C ALA A 476 22.03 11.38 11.09
N LEU A 477 21.30 10.65 11.94
CA LEU A 477 20.99 9.25 11.68
C LEU A 477 20.06 9.08 10.48
N VAL A 478 18.97 9.85 10.39
CA VAL A 478 18.06 9.82 9.22
C VAL A 478 18.83 10.11 7.92
N SER A 479 19.75 11.08 7.94
CA SER A 479 20.61 11.39 6.79
C SER A 479 21.48 10.20 6.37
N ARG A 480 22.03 9.41 7.31
CA ARG A 480 22.78 8.19 6.96
C ARG A 480 21.91 7.12 6.33
N MET A 481 20.64 7.04 6.72
CA MET A 481 19.69 6.04 6.24
C MET A 481 19.18 6.31 4.81
N THR A 482 19.52 7.46 4.23
CA THR A 482 19.22 7.80 2.83
C THR A 482 19.88 6.89 1.79
N THR A 483 20.79 5.98 2.17
CA THR A 483 21.39 4.98 1.27
C THR A 483 20.37 4.03 0.64
N ILE A 484 19.18 3.89 1.21
CA ILE A 484 18.07 3.18 0.56
C ILE A 484 17.70 3.77 -0.81
N ILE A 485 17.89 5.08 -1.02
CA ILE A 485 17.71 5.77 -2.31
C ILE A 485 18.65 5.18 -3.36
N ASP A 486 19.91 4.92 -2.98
CA ASP A 486 20.89 4.32 -3.89
C ASP A 486 20.49 2.88 -4.25
N GLY A 487 20.03 2.11 -3.26
CA GLY A 487 19.53 0.75 -3.44
C GLY A 487 18.38 0.69 -4.45
N LEU A 488 17.41 1.61 -4.32
CA LEU A 488 16.26 1.70 -5.22
C LEU A 488 16.67 2.14 -6.65
N GLN A 489 17.35 3.28 -6.76
CA GLN A 489 17.57 3.93 -8.06
C GLN A 489 18.62 3.23 -8.93
N LYS A 490 19.67 2.66 -8.34
CA LYS A 490 20.66 1.86 -9.09
C LYS A 490 20.05 0.59 -9.68
N ASN A 491 18.93 0.13 -9.12
CA ASN A 491 18.19 -1.05 -9.56
C ASN A 491 16.90 -0.69 -10.35
N GLY A 492 16.85 0.54 -10.89
CA GLY A 492 15.84 0.92 -11.87
C GLY A 492 14.47 1.31 -11.31
N VAL A 493 14.36 1.58 -10.01
CA VAL A 493 13.15 2.15 -9.38
C VAL A 493 13.39 3.59 -8.99
N LEU A 494 12.51 4.50 -9.40
CA LEU A 494 12.55 5.89 -8.96
C LEU A 494 12.23 5.96 -7.46
N ALA A 495 13.07 6.64 -6.68
CA ALA A 495 12.82 6.86 -5.26
C ALA A 495 12.15 8.22 -5.00
N THR A 496 11.41 8.31 -3.90
CA THR A 496 10.68 9.51 -3.46
C THR A 496 11.05 9.84 -2.02
N ALA A 497 11.78 10.93 -1.79
CA ALA A 497 12.01 11.41 -0.43
C ALA A 497 10.73 12.08 0.09
N LYS A 498 10.21 11.64 1.25
CA LYS A 498 8.95 12.14 1.83
C LYS A 498 8.95 12.30 3.36
N HIS A 499 8.09 13.11 3.98
CA HIS A 499 7.30 14.15 3.34
C HIS A 499 7.94 15.52 3.59
N TYR A 500 8.19 16.26 2.51
CA TYR A 500 8.89 17.53 2.51
C TYR A 500 7.98 18.69 2.97
N VAL A 501 8.23 19.41 4.06
CA VAL A 501 9.20 19.10 5.11
C VAL A 501 8.58 19.44 6.46
N GLY A 502 9.01 18.72 7.49
CA GLY A 502 8.61 18.99 8.87
C GLY A 502 7.47 18.12 9.38
N ASP A 503 7.03 17.11 8.64
CA ASP A 503 5.99 16.16 9.05
C ASP A 503 6.22 15.54 10.44
N GLY A 504 7.44 15.12 10.75
CA GLY A 504 7.78 14.57 12.07
C GLY A 504 7.88 15.60 13.21
N GLY A 505 7.69 16.88 12.94
CA GLY A 505 7.79 17.99 13.91
C GLY A 505 6.46 18.61 14.31
N THR A 506 5.32 18.00 13.96
CA THR A 506 4.01 18.58 14.23
C THR A 506 3.72 18.63 15.73
N VAL A 507 3.07 19.70 16.17
CA VAL A 507 2.75 19.90 17.60
C VAL A 507 1.52 19.06 17.97
N TYR A 508 1.59 18.32 19.07
CA TYR A 508 0.43 17.60 19.60
C TYR A 508 -0.76 18.54 19.86
N GLY A 509 -1.94 18.15 19.39
CA GLY A 509 -3.19 18.93 19.43
C GLY A 509 -3.31 20.00 18.34
N SER A 510 -2.37 20.08 17.39
CA SER A 510 -2.40 21.11 16.33
C SER A 510 -3.08 20.68 15.03
N SER A 511 -3.45 19.41 14.89
CA SER A 511 -4.13 18.92 13.69
C SER A 511 -5.54 19.48 13.57
N THR A 512 -5.92 19.79 12.34
CA THR A 512 -7.28 20.20 11.96
C THR A 512 -7.91 19.21 10.98
N SER A 513 -7.25 18.07 10.73
CA SER A 513 -7.70 17.03 9.82
C SER A 513 -8.50 15.98 10.58
N GLY A 514 -9.82 15.96 10.36
CA GLY A 514 -10.70 14.98 11.01
C GLY A 514 -10.60 15.00 12.54
N ASP A 515 -10.40 13.82 13.14
CA ASP A 515 -10.21 13.61 14.57
C ASP A 515 -8.74 13.31 14.94
N TYR A 516 -7.79 13.64 14.06
CA TYR A 516 -6.37 13.47 14.31
C TYR A 516 -5.89 14.44 15.38
N THR A 517 -4.88 14.06 16.15
CA THR A 517 -4.36 14.91 17.24
C THR A 517 -3.06 15.57 16.85
N ILE A 518 -2.22 14.93 16.03
CA ILE A 518 -0.87 15.40 15.71
C ILE A 518 -0.52 15.20 14.23
N ASP A 519 -0.98 14.11 13.61
CA ASP A 519 -0.75 13.88 12.18
C ASP A 519 -1.39 14.99 11.32
N GLN A 520 -0.68 15.39 10.26
CA GLN A 520 -1.07 16.51 9.39
C GLN A 520 -1.22 17.88 10.09
N GLY A 521 -0.69 18.01 11.32
CA GLY A 521 -0.74 19.23 12.11
C GLY A 521 0.23 20.32 11.67
N VAL A 522 0.60 21.16 12.64
CA VAL A 522 1.47 22.32 12.43
C VAL A 522 2.84 22.09 13.07
N THR A 523 3.88 22.21 12.27
CA THR A 523 5.28 22.22 12.70
C THR A 523 5.71 23.67 12.95
N ARG A 524 5.89 24.02 14.23
CA ARG A 524 6.25 25.37 14.67
C ARG A 524 7.73 25.42 14.99
N VAL A 525 8.53 26.05 14.15
CA VAL A 525 9.99 25.98 14.23
C VAL A 525 10.64 27.28 13.79
N SER A 526 11.86 27.53 14.26
CA SER A 526 12.71 28.55 13.66
C SER A 526 13.25 28.07 12.31
N ARG A 527 13.70 29.00 11.44
CA ARG A 527 14.39 28.64 10.19
C ARG A 527 15.64 27.78 10.42
N GLN A 528 16.42 28.13 11.45
CA GLN A 528 17.64 27.40 11.80
C GLN A 528 17.32 25.97 12.25
N GLU A 529 16.25 25.80 13.03
CA GLU A 529 15.80 24.49 13.49
C GLU A 529 15.22 23.65 12.34
N LEU A 530 14.38 24.24 11.48
CA LEU A 530 13.89 23.58 10.27
C LEU A 530 15.07 23.08 9.42
N GLU A 531 16.10 23.91 9.25
CA GLU A 531 17.31 23.55 8.50
C GLU A 531 18.10 22.41 9.17
N ALA A 532 18.35 22.53 10.46
CA ALA A 532 19.19 21.57 11.20
C ALA A 532 18.52 20.21 11.41
N VAL A 533 17.19 20.19 11.57
CA VAL A 533 16.44 18.97 11.91
C VAL A 533 15.73 18.42 10.68
N HIS A 534 14.77 19.15 10.13
CA HIS A 534 13.84 18.56 9.17
C HIS A 534 14.33 18.62 7.71
N LEU A 535 15.13 19.62 7.32
CA LEU A 535 15.66 19.75 5.95
C LEU A 535 16.96 18.98 5.72
N ALA A 536 17.77 18.74 6.76
CA ALA A 536 19.07 18.10 6.61
C ALA A 536 19.01 16.73 5.90
N PRO A 537 18.07 15.82 6.23
CA PRO A 537 17.93 14.56 5.49
C PRO A 537 17.56 14.74 4.00
N PHE A 538 16.74 15.74 3.68
CA PHE A 538 16.37 16.03 2.28
C PHE A 538 17.54 16.63 1.48
N ALA A 539 18.39 17.44 2.12
CA ALA A 539 19.61 17.93 1.46
C ALA A 539 20.53 16.76 1.06
N GLU A 540 20.66 15.76 1.92
CA GLU A 540 21.40 14.53 1.61
C GLU A 540 20.72 13.70 0.51
N ALA A 541 19.39 13.56 0.53
CA ALA A 541 18.64 12.88 -0.53
C ALA A 541 18.83 13.56 -1.90
N VAL A 542 18.81 14.89 -1.94
CA VAL A 542 19.08 15.66 -3.17
C VAL A 542 20.53 15.45 -3.63
N ARG A 543 21.50 15.41 -2.69
CA ARG A 543 22.91 15.12 -3.02
C ARG A 543 23.09 13.72 -3.64
N ARG A 544 22.30 12.73 -3.20
CA ARG A 544 22.24 11.37 -3.78
C ARG A 544 21.46 11.29 -5.09
N GLY A 545 20.85 12.39 -5.53
CA GLY A 545 20.12 12.44 -6.79
C GLY A 545 18.76 11.74 -6.73
N VAL A 546 18.04 11.84 -5.61
CA VAL A 546 16.65 11.36 -5.51
C VAL A 546 15.79 11.88 -6.67
N GLY A 547 14.95 11.01 -7.22
CA GLY A 547 14.20 11.23 -8.44
C GLY A 547 12.90 12.01 -8.26
N ALA A 548 12.25 11.85 -7.10
CA ALA A 548 11.04 12.57 -6.72
C ALA A 548 11.11 13.07 -5.26
N VAL A 549 10.32 14.09 -4.94
CA VAL A 549 10.08 14.57 -3.58
C VAL A 549 8.58 14.76 -3.39
N MET A 550 8.04 14.29 -2.26
CA MET A 550 6.62 14.45 -1.94
C MET A 550 6.45 15.41 -0.77
N PRO A 551 5.77 16.57 -0.91
CA PRO A 551 5.51 17.45 0.21
C PRO A 551 4.54 16.88 1.24
N SER A 552 4.66 17.31 2.50
CA SER A 552 3.82 16.86 3.62
C SER A 552 2.42 17.46 3.61
N PHE A 553 1.42 16.75 4.12
CA PHE A 553 0.14 17.36 4.51
C PHE A 553 0.27 18.47 5.57
N SER A 554 1.32 18.40 6.40
CA SER A 554 1.52 19.32 7.52
C SER A 554 1.69 20.77 7.05
N SER A 555 1.43 21.69 7.97
CA SER A 555 1.78 23.09 7.81
C SER A 555 3.09 23.40 8.52
N VAL A 556 3.88 24.31 7.96
CA VAL A 556 5.06 24.86 8.62
C VAL A 556 4.76 26.30 9.05
N ASP A 557 5.09 26.64 10.30
CA ASP A 557 5.01 28.00 10.83
C ASP A 557 6.42 28.46 11.23
N LEU A 558 6.94 29.44 10.48
CA LEU A 558 8.25 30.08 10.70
C LEU A 558 8.14 31.41 11.48
N GLY A 559 7.05 31.60 12.22
CA GLY A 559 6.72 32.81 12.97
C GLY A 559 5.84 33.81 12.21
N GLN A 560 5.24 33.40 11.09
CA GLN A 560 4.34 34.21 10.26
C GLN A 560 2.93 33.60 10.15
N GLY A 561 2.67 32.53 10.90
CA GLY A 561 1.47 31.73 10.79
C GLY A 561 1.71 30.46 9.96
N PRO A 562 0.87 29.42 10.18
CA PRO A 562 1.01 28.15 9.50
C PRO A 562 0.70 28.27 8.01
N THR A 563 1.59 27.73 7.17
CA THR A 563 1.36 27.57 5.73
C THR A 563 1.40 26.08 5.38
N LYS A 564 0.36 25.57 4.72
CA LYS A 564 0.32 24.19 4.19
C LYS A 564 1.50 23.98 3.26
N MET A 565 2.23 22.86 3.41
CA MET A 565 3.42 22.61 2.61
C MET A 565 3.13 22.58 1.11
N HIS A 566 1.97 22.06 0.68
CA HIS A 566 1.53 22.09 -0.72
C HIS A 566 1.28 23.49 -1.30
N ALA A 567 1.18 24.52 -0.45
CA ALA A 567 1.11 25.93 -0.85
C ALA A 567 2.43 26.69 -0.61
N HIS A 568 3.45 26.05 -0.04
CA HIS A 568 4.63 26.74 0.49
C HIS A 568 5.71 26.98 -0.58
N ARG A 569 5.47 27.97 -1.45
CA ARG A 569 6.39 28.34 -2.56
C ARG A 569 7.84 28.49 -2.12
N GLU A 570 8.09 29.18 -1.00
CA GLU A 570 9.45 29.43 -0.52
C GLU A 570 10.23 28.11 -0.31
N LEU A 571 9.63 27.13 0.37
CA LEU A 571 10.30 25.87 0.66
C LEU A 571 10.38 24.98 -0.59
N ILE A 572 9.32 24.89 -1.39
CA ILE A 572 9.31 24.01 -2.57
C ILE A 572 10.16 24.57 -3.72
N THR A 573 9.97 25.84 -4.07
CA THR A 573 10.66 26.43 -5.23
C THR A 573 12.01 27.01 -4.83
N ASP A 574 12.06 27.89 -3.83
CA ASP A 574 13.29 28.65 -3.55
C ASP A 574 14.33 27.79 -2.80
N VAL A 575 13.89 26.97 -1.84
CA VAL A 575 14.78 26.08 -1.09
C VAL A 575 15.04 24.77 -1.82
N LEU A 576 14.02 23.93 -2.09
CA LEU A 576 14.23 22.60 -2.67
C LEU A 576 14.75 22.66 -4.11
N LYS A 577 14.02 23.32 -5.03
CA LYS A 577 14.43 23.41 -6.44
C LYS A 577 15.61 24.36 -6.65
N GLY A 578 15.62 25.49 -5.94
CA GLY A 578 16.65 26.53 -6.01
C GLY A 578 17.91 26.17 -5.23
N ARG A 579 17.92 26.46 -3.92
CA ARG A 579 19.10 26.36 -3.04
C ARG A 579 19.70 24.96 -2.97
N LEU A 580 18.88 23.92 -2.80
CA LEU A 580 19.33 22.52 -2.75
C LEU A 580 19.60 21.96 -4.15
N GLY A 581 19.08 22.60 -5.21
CA GLY A 581 19.35 22.24 -6.60
C GLY A 581 18.62 20.98 -7.08
N PHE A 582 17.49 20.61 -6.48
CA PHE A 582 16.71 19.42 -6.84
C PHE A 582 16.33 19.39 -8.34
N LYS A 583 16.69 18.29 -9.01
CA LYS A 583 16.50 18.08 -10.46
C LYS A 583 15.39 17.09 -10.82
N GLY A 584 14.76 16.48 -9.82
CA GLY A 584 13.59 15.62 -9.99
C GLY A 584 12.29 16.42 -10.14
N PHE A 585 11.17 15.73 -9.96
CA PHE A 585 9.84 16.33 -9.91
C PHE A 585 9.23 16.23 -8.51
N VAL A 586 8.36 17.17 -8.17
CA VAL A 586 7.64 17.28 -6.91
C VAL A 586 6.23 16.75 -7.10
N ILE A 587 5.85 15.69 -6.37
CA ILE A 587 4.50 15.12 -6.40
C ILE A 587 3.73 15.49 -5.13
N SER A 588 2.44 15.86 -5.21
CA SER A 588 1.62 15.99 -4.00
C SER A 588 1.43 14.65 -3.28
N ASP A 589 1.30 14.68 -1.96
CA ASP A 589 0.60 13.61 -1.22
C ASP A 589 -0.89 13.49 -1.65
N TRP A 590 -1.55 12.43 -1.19
CA TRP A 590 -2.90 12.02 -1.56
C TRP A 590 -3.98 13.08 -1.26
N GLN A 591 -4.65 13.64 -2.27
CA GLN A 591 -5.67 14.70 -2.08
C GLN A 591 -5.17 15.89 -1.24
N ALA A 592 -3.87 16.11 -1.18
CA ALA A 592 -3.30 17.05 -0.23
C ALA A 592 -3.48 18.51 -0.64
N ILE A 593 -3.68 18.77 -1.94
CA ILE A 593 -4.00 20.12 -2.40
C ILE A 593 -5.38 20.57 -1.91
N ASP A 594 -6.31 19.62 -1.72
CA ASP A 594 -7.67 19.84 -1.22
C ASP A 594 -7.70 20.33 0.25
N GLN A 595 -6.56 20.24 0.96
CA GLN A 595 -6.40 20.79 2.31
C GLN A 595 -5.83 22.22 2.33
N ILE A 596 -5.55 22.80 1.16
CA ILE A 596 -5.21 24.21 1.08
C ILE A 596 -6.47 25.02 1.42
N PRO A 597 -6.37 26.11 2.22
CA PRO A 597 -7.53 26.94 2.50
C PRO A 597 -8.01 27.65 1.24
N GLY A 598 -9.22 27.33 0.76
CA GLY A 598 -9.76 27.97 -0.44
C GLY A 598 -10.89 27.19 -1.10
N ASP A 599 -11.08 27.46 -2.39
CA ASP A 599 -11.83 26.61 -3.32
C ASP A 599 -10.86 25.80 -4.20
N TYR A 600 -11.36 24.72 -4.79
CA TYR A 600 -10.54 23.81 -5.59
C TYR A 600 -9.75 24.50 -6.73
N PRO A 601 -10.31 25.45 -7.50
CA PRO A 601 -9.53 26.23 -8.47
C PRO A 601 -8.38 27.02 -7.83
N SER A 602 -8.61 27.63 -6.67
CA SER A 602 -7.56 28.33 -5.93
C SER A 602 -6.50 27.39 -5.39
N ASP A 603 -6.86 26.17 -4.99
CA ASP A 603 -5.95 25.14 -4.48
C ASP A 603 -5.04 24.61 -5.60
N VAL A 604 -5.62 24.30 -6.76
CA VAL A 604 -4.89 23.93 -7.98
C VAL A 604 -3.93 25.04 -8.39
N ARG A 605 -4.41 26.29 -8.49
CA ARG A 605 -3.54 27.43 -8.83
C ARG A 605 -2.39 27.59 -7.83
N THR A 606 -2.71 27.55 -6.54
CA THR A 606 -1.74 27.81 -5.47
C THR A 606 -0.67 26.73 -5.42
N SER A 607 -1.06 25.46 -5.49
CA SER A 607 -0.13 24.33 -5.44
C SER A 607 0.81 24.27 -6.65
N ILE A 608 0.27 24.46 -7.87
CA ILE A 608 1.09 24.49 -9.08
C ILE A 608 2.05 25.70 -9.08
N ASN A 609 1.61 26.88 -8.66
CA ASN A 609 2.47 28.06 -8.56
C ASN A 609 3.47 28.01 -7.40
N ALA A 610 3.20 27.23 -6.35
CA ALA A 610 4.15 26.91 -5.29
C ALA A 610 5.30 26.03 -5.79
N GLY A 611 5.05 25.26 -6.86
CA GLY A 611 6.06 24.52 -7.60
C GLY A 611 5.85 23.02 -7.63
N LEU A 612 4.64 22.52 -7.35
CA LEU A 612 4.32 21.11 -7.60
C LEU A 612 4.39 20.81 -9.11
N ASP A 613 4.83 19.59 -9.42
CA ASP A 613 5.02 19.11 -10.78
C ASP A 613 3.97 18.07 -11.18
N MET A 614 3.59 17.19 -10.24
CA MET A 614 2.56 16.17 -10.43
C MET A 614 1.59 16.19 -9.24
N ILE A 615 0.30 16.02 -9.49
CA ILE A 615 -0.74 15.99 -8.46
C ILE A 615 -1.30 14.58 -8.34
N MET A 616 -1.20 14.00 -7.14
CA MET A 616 -1.89 12.79 -6.72
C MET A 616 -3.35 13.15 -6.38
N VAL A 617 -4.21 13.14 -7.39
CA VAL A 617 -5.56 13.72 -7.29
C VAL A 617 -6.44 12.99 -6.28
N PRO A 618 -6.50 11.65 -6.24
CA PRO A 618 -6.32 10.70 -7.32
C PRO A 618 -7.68 10.21 -7.89
N TYR A 619 -8.81 10.72 -7.38
CA TYR A 619 -10.17 10.35 -7.79
C TYR A 619 -10.79 11.32 -8.80
N ALA A 620 -10.79 12.62 -8.49
CA ALA A 620 -11.39 13.65 -9.32
C ALA A 620 -10.47 14.13 -10.46
N TYR A 621 -9.74 13.21 -11.11
CA TYR A 621 -8.69 13.54 -12.07
C TYR A 621 -9.19 14.36 -13.28
N ALA A 622 -10.41 14.11 -13.76
CA ALA A 622 -11.01 14.92 -14.83
C ALA A 622 -11.33 16.36 -14.39
N GLU A 623 -11.77 16.55 -13.14
CA GLU A 623 -12.02 17.87 -12.56
C GLU A 623 -10.70 18.63 -12.38
N PHE A 624 -9.65 17.97 -11.91
CA PHE A 624 -8.31 18.54 -11.82
C PHE A 624 -7.81 19.05 -13.18
N GLU A 625 -7.88 18.22 -14.22
CA GLU A 625 -7.40 18.57 -15.55
C GLU A 625 -8.14 19.77 -16.15
N SER A 626 -9.47 19.76 -16.07
CA SER A 626 -10.30 20.87 -16.56
C SER A 626 -10.05 22.17 -15.78
N THR A 627 -9.85 22.07 -14.46
CA THR A 627 -9.55 23.20 -13.59
C THR A 627 -8.17 23.79 -13.90
N LEU A 628 -7.13 22.96 -14.00
CA LEU A 628 -5.79 23.43 -14.34
C LEU A 628 -5.75 24.06 -15.74
N LYS A 629 -6.46 23.48 -16.71
CA LYS A 629 -6.61 24.07 -18.05
C LYS A 629 -7.21 25.47 -17.97
N ALA A 630 -8.31 25.64 -17.23
CA ALA A 630 -8.94 26.94 -17.05
C ALA A 630 -8.03 27.96 -16.35
N GLU A 631 -7.25 27.56 -15.34
CA GLU A 631 -6.28 28.44 -14.67
C GLU A 631 -5.13 28.87 -15.59
N VAL A 632 -4.71 28.00 -16.53
CA VAL A 632 -3.70 28.29 -17.54
C VAL A 632 -4.25 29.22 -18.63
N GLU A 633 -5.43 28.96 -19.16
CA GLU A 633 -6.11 29.81 -20.15
C GLU A 633 -6.40 31.21 -19.58
N ALA A 634 -6.71 31.30 -18.29
CA ALA A 634 -6.89 32.56 -17.59
C ALA A 634 -5.57 33.28 -17.26
N GLY A 635 -4.41 32.70 -17.55
CA GLY A 635 -3.08 33.28 -17.28
C GLY A 635 -2.69 33.31 -15.79
N ARG A 636 -3.46 32.66 -14.92
CA ARG A 636 -3.18 32.60 -13.47
C ARG A 636 -2.16 31.52 -13.10
N VAL A 637 -2.03 30.50 -13.95
CA VAL A 637 -0.89 29.59 -13.99
C VAL A 637 -0.17 29.82 -15.33
N PRO A 638 1.08 30.31 -15.33
CA PRO A 638 1.78 30.56 -16.60
C PRO A 638 2.17 29.24 -17.26
N MET A 639 2.07 29.14 -18.60
CA MET A 639 2.47 27.94 -19.35
C MET A 639 3.92 27.53 -19.07
N SER A 640 4.81 28.47 -18.74
CA SER A 640 6.19 28.17 -18.35
C SER A 640 6.30 27.35 -17.05
N ARG A 641 5.33 27.45 -16.14
CA ARG A 641 5.26 26.63 -14.91
C ARG A 641 4.85 25.20 -15.25
N VAL A 642 3.89 25.04 -16.17
CA VAL A 642 3.48 23.75 -16.74
C VAL A 642 4.65 23.10 -17.48
N ASP A 643 5.38 23.87 -18.30
CA ASP A 643 6.56 23.39 -19.02
C ASP A 643 7.70 22.93 -18.08
N ASP A 644 7.97 23.64 -16.97
CA ASP A 644 8.95 23.18 -15.96
C ASP A 644 8.50 21.87 -15.31
N ALA A 645 7.22 21.75 -14.94
CA ALA A 645 6.66 20.55 -14.35
C ALA A 645 6.81 19.33 -15.27
N VAL A 646 6.32 19.46 -16.50
CA VAL A 646 6.36 18.38 -17.49
C VAL A 646 7.80 18.03 -17.87
N ALA A 647 8.69 19.01 -18.04
CA ALA A 647 10.10 18.74 -18.33
C ALA A 647 10.77 17.89 -17.24
N ARG A 648 10.44 18.12 -15.96
CA ARG A 648 10.96 17.34 -14.82
C ARG A 648 10.42 15.92 -14.83
N ILE A 649 9.11 15.75 -15.06
CA ILE A 649 8.46 14.43 -15.16
C ILE A 649 9.06 13.63 -16.31
N LEU A 650 9.10 14.20 -17.52
CA LEU A 650 9.65 13.55 -18.71
C LEU A 650 11.13 13.20 -18.53
N THR A 651 11.92 14.05 -17.87
CA THR A 651 13.33 13.76 -17.57
C THR A 651 13.47 12.46 -16.78
N GLN A 652 12.62 12.24 -15.76
CA GLN A 652 12.68 11.00 -14.98
C GLN A 652 12.16 9.80 -15.78
N LYS A 653 11.08 9.95 -16.55
CA LYS A 653 10.58 8.88 -17.44
C LYS A 653 11.63 8.40 -18.45
N PHE A 654 12.36 9.34 -19.07
CA PHE A 654 13.48 8.99 -19.97
C PHE A 654 14.65 8.35 -19.23
N ARG A 655 15.00 8.82 -18.03
CA ARG A 655 16.10 8.24 -17.23
C ARG A 655 15.80 6.81 -16.74
N LEU A 656 14.54 6.52 -16.45
CA LEU A 656 14.07 5.17 -16.13
C LEU A 656 14.03 4.23 -17.34
N GLY A 657 14.21 4.77 -18.55
CA GLY A 657 14.10 4.00 -19.80
C GLY A 657 12.66 3.58 -20.12
N LEU A 658 11.64 4.27 -19.60
CA LEU A 658 10.23 3.87 -19.81
C LEU A 658 9.80 4.00 -21.28
N PHE A 659 10.45 4.85 -22.07
CA PHE A 659 10.18 4.94 -23.51
C PHE A 659 10.75 3.75 -24.29
N GLU A 660 11.83 3.15 -23.80
CA GLU A 660 12.46 1.98 -24.40
C GLU A 660 11.82 0.67 -23.89
N HIS A 661 11.45 0.66 -22.61
CA HIS A 661 10.94 -0.50 -21.89
C HIS A 661 9.70 -0.11 -21.06
N PRO A 662 8.54 0.14 -21.71
CA PRO A 662 7.33 0.59 -21.02
C PRO A 662 6.64 -0.52 -20.22
N TYR A 663 6.94 -1.79 -20.51
CA TYR A 663 6.30 -2.96 -19.90
C TYR A 663 7.15 -3.58 -18.79
N ALA A 664 6.52 -4.41 -17.96
CA ALA A 664 7.13 -5.13 -16.86
C ALA A 664 8.25 -6.07 -17.32
N ASP A 665 9.40 -6.00 -16.64
CA ASP A 665 10.40 -7.06 -16.72
C ASP A 665 10.02 -8.19 -15.77
N ARG A 666 9.50 -9.28 -16.34
CA ARG A 666 8.96 -10.42 -15.59
C ARG A 666 10.02 -11.43 -15.16
N SER A 667 11.29 -11.21 -15.52
CA SER A 667 12.37 -12.16 -15.23
C SER A 667 12.60 -12.38 -13.73
N GLY A 668 12.34 -11.36 -12.90
CA GLY A 668 12.46 -11.41 -11.44
C GLY A 668 11.22 -11.91 -10.70
N LEU A 669 10.13 -12.29 -11.37
CA LEU A 669 8.90 -12.76 -10.69
C LEU A 669 9.14 -13.94 -9.72
N PRO A 670 9.98 -14.95 -10.05
CA PRO A 670 10.28 -16.04 -9.12
C PRO A 670 11.05 -15.62 -7.86
N ASP A 671 11.72 -14.46 -7.90
CA ASP A 671 12.53 -13.96 -6.79
C ASP A 671 11.72 -13.14 -5.79
N VAL A 672 10.48 -12.76 -6.12
CA VAL A 672 9.59 -12.03 -5.20
C VAL A 672 9.29 -12.90 -3.98
N GLY A 673 9.71 -12.43 -2.79
CA GLY A 673 9.57 -13.20 -1.56
C GLY A 673 10.53 -14.38 -1.45
N SER A 674 11.62 -14.41 -2.23
CA SER A 674 12.57 -15.52 -2.23
C SER A 674 13.24 -15.73 -0.85
N ALA A 675 13.74 -16.94 -0.62
CA ALA A 675 14.49 -17.24 0.61
C ALA A 675 15.74 -16.37 0.77
N ALA A 676 16.38 -15.97 -0.33
CA ALA A 676 17.55 -15.08 -0.32
C ALA A 676 17.17 -13.66 0.16
N HIS A 677 16.07 -13.11 -0.36
CA HIS A 677 15.55 -11.81 0.07
C HIS A 677 15.13 -11.83 1.55
N ARG A 678 14.37 -12.87 1.94
CA ARG A 678 13.94 -13.10 3.33
C ARG A 678 15.11 -13.28 4.29
N ALA A 679 16.24 -13.83 3.85
CA ALA A 679 17.44 -13.93 4.69
C ALA A 679 18.03 -12.55 5.05
N VAL A 680 17.94 -11.57 4.15
CA VAL A 680 18.35 -10.19 4.44
C VAL A 680 17.34 -9.51 5.35
N ALA A 681 16.03 -9.67 5.11
CA ALA A 681 14.99 -9.17 6.03
C ALA A 681 15.12 -9.75 7.44
N ARG A 682 15.45 -11.05 7.57
CA ARG A 682 15.77 -11.70 8.84
C ARG A 682 17.00 -11.09 9.51
N THR A 683 18.04 -10.78 8.74
CA THR A 683 19.24 -10.09 9.25
C THR A 683 18.88 -8.70 9.77
N ALA A 684 18.04 -7.97 9.05
CA ALA A 684 17.54 -6.67 9.49
C ALA A 684 16.70 -6.77 10.76
N ALA A 685 15.78 -7.73 10.83
CA ALA A 685 14.98 -8.00 12.02
C ALA A 685 15.85 -8.37 13.23
N ALA A 686 16.93 -9.13 13.05
CA ALA A 686 17.84 -9.47 14.13
C ALA A 686 18.68 -8.27 14.61
N ARG A 687 19.18 -7.44 13.68
CA ARG A 687 19.97 -6.24 14.02
C ARG A 687 19.11 -5.11 14.58
N SER A 688 17.80 -5.10 14.33
CA SER A 688 16.88 -4.10 14.87
C SER A 688 16.55 -4.32 16.35
N GLN A 689 16.76 -5.53 16.87
CA GLN A 689 16.42 -5.85 18.27
C GLN A 689 17.32 -5.08 19.24
N VAL A 690 16.71 -4.25 20.09
CA VAL A 690 17.43 -3.46 21.11
C VAL A 690 17.23 -4.08 22.48
N LEU A 691 18.29 -4.62 23.06
CA LEU A 691 18.28 -5.17 24.42
C LEU A 691 18.33 -4.02 25.44
N LEU A 692 17.21 -3.73 26.09
CA LEU A 692 17.10 -2.61 27.03
C LEU A 692 17.56 -3.00 28.44
N LYS A 693 17.28 -4.23 28.84
CA LYS A 693 17.58 -4.78 30.18
C LYS A 693 17.97 -6.26 30.06
N ASN A 694 18.95 -6.73 30.85
CA ASN A 694 19.38 -8.13 30.89
C ASN A 694 19.99 -8.52 32.25
N ASP A 695 19.16 -8.55 33.29
CA ASP A 695 19.62 -8.81 34.67
C ASP A 695 20.21 -10.22 34.81
N GLY A 696 21.41 -10.30 35.40
CA GLY A 696 22.10 -11.57 35.63
C GLY A 696 22.50 -12.32 34.34
N GLY A 697 22.48 -11.66 33.19
CA GLY A 697 22.85 -12.27 31.91
C GLY A 697 21.89 -13.38 31.46
N LEU A 698 20.58 -13.20 31.66
CA LEU A 698 19.56 -14.18 31.24
C LEU A 698 19.64 -14.49 29.74
N LEU A 699 19.82 -13.46 28.91
CA LEU A 699 19.99 -13.60 27.47
C LEU A 699 21.46 -13.75 27.08
N PRO A 700 21.79 -14.68 26.14
CA PRO A 700 20.87 -15.51 25.37
C PRO A 700 20.28 -16.70 26.15
N LEU A 701 19.05 -17.09 25.80
CA LEU A 701 18.38 -18.27 26.36
C LEU A 701 19.07 -19.56 25.89
N ARG A 702 19.12 -20.55 26.78
CA ARG A 702 19.61 -21.88 26.44
C ARG A 702 18.61 -22.61 25.54
N ARG A 703 19.10 -23.34 24.54
CA ARG A 703 18.27 -24.11 23.61
C ARG A 703 17.55 -25.28 24.28
N ASP A 704 18.09 -25.81 25.37
CA ASP A 704 17.49 -26.89 26.17
C ASP A 704 16.48 -26.40 27.22
N ALA A 705 16.24 -25.08 27.30
CA ALA A 705 15.26 -24.52 28.23
C ALA A 705 13.82 -24.91 27.87
N LYS A 706 13.01 -25.18 28.89
CA LYS A 706 11.54 -25.26 28.80
C LYS A 706 10.97 -23.85 28.84
N VAL A 707 10.47 -23.37 27.71
CA VAL A 707 10.04 -21.97 27.55
C VAL A 707 8.52 -21.87 27.66
N TYR A 708 8.04 -20.95 28.49
CA TYR A 708 6.64 -20.54 28.49
C TYR A 708 6.48 -19.27 27.65
N VAL A 709 5.60 -19.26 26.64
CA VAL A 709 5.37 -18.11 25.76
C VAL A 709 3.96 -17.55 25.96
N ALA A 710 3.84 -16.24 26.13
CA ALA A 710 2.57 -15.53 26.28
C ALA A 710 2.56 -14.18 25.56
N GLY A 711 1.43 -13.46 25.64
CA GLY A 711 1.25 -12.11 25.12
C GLY A 711 0.53 -12.06 23.77
N SER A 712 -0.09 -10.92 23.49
CA SER A 712 -0.96 -10.72 22.31
C SER A 712 -0.24 -10.87 20.97
N ASN A 713 1.07 -10.62 20.94
CA ASN A 713 1.84 -10.48 19.69
C ASN A 713 2.77 -11.69 19.45
N ALA A 714 2.68 -12.74 20.29
CA ALA A 714 3.54 -13.92 20.18
C ALA A 714 3.30 -14.69 18.86
N ASP A 715 2.05 -14.86 18.45
CA ASP A 715 1.67 -15.65 17.27
C ASP A 715 0.78 -14.85 16.32
N ASP A 716 1.23 -13.65 15.96
CA ASP A 716 0.47 -12.73 15.13
C ASP A 716 1.39 -12.03 14.11
N LEU A 717 1.34 -12.51 12.86
CA LEU A 717 2.20 -12.01 11.79
C LEU A 717 1.87 -10.57 11.40
N GLY A 718 0.58 -10.23 11.44
CA GLY A 718 0.07 -8.88 11.21
C GLY A 718 0.61 -7.88 12.23
N ASN A 719 0.51 -8.20 13.52
CA ASN A 719 1.00 -7.30 14.58
C ASN A 719 2.51 -7.08 14.52
N GLN A 720 3.32 -8.10 14.20
CA GLN A 720 4.77 -7.91 14.03
C GLN A 720 5.15 -7.18 12.73
N SER A 721 4.25 -7.09 11.75
CA SER A 721 4.50 -6.35 10.50
C SER A 721 4.03 -4.90 10.58
N GLY A 722 2.94 -4.63 11.31
CA GLY A 722 2.41 -3.29 11.53
C GLY A 722 1.55 -2.76 10.37
N GLY A 723 1.38 -1.43 10.33
CA GLY A 723 0.69 -0.76 9.22
C GLY A 723 1.44 -0.90 7.90
N TRP A 724 0.79 -0.50 6.81
CA TRP A 724 1.33 -0.63 5.44
C TRP A 724 1.73 -2.06 5.07
N THR A 725 1.06 -3.09 5.59
CA THR A 725 1.30 -4.49 5.19
C THR A 725 0.02 -5.09 4.64
N ILE A 726 0.01 -5.41 3.34
CA ILE A 726 -1.14 -5.88 2.52
C ILE A 726 -2.28 -4.85 2.40
N THR A 727 -2.68 -4.23 3.50
CA THR A 727 -3.67 -3.15 3.56
C THR A 727 -3.04 -1.90 4.17
N TRP A 728 -3.67 -0.75 3.95
CA TRP A 728 -3.21 0.55 4.48
C TRP A 728 -2.95 0.52 5.99
N GLN A 729 -3.96 0.19 6.79
CA GLN A 729 -3.83 0.12 8.25
C GLN A 729 -3.10 -1.14 8.74
N GLY A 730 -2.82 -2.10 7.85
CA GLY A 730 -2.54 -3.48 8.21
C GLY A 730 -3.74 -4.16 8.89
N SER A 731 -3.54 -5.39 9.36
CA SER A 731 -4.50 -6.09 10.20
C SER A 731 -3.79 -7.15 11.03
N SER A 732 -4.39 -7.54 12.16
CA SER A 732 -3.90 -8.66 12.97
C SER A 732 -4.14 -10.01 12.28
N GLY A 733 -3.34 -11.01 12.62
CA GLY A 733 -3.48 -12.39 12.14
C GLY A 733 -2.57 -12.76 10.96
N PRO A 734 -2.85 -13.88 10.27
CA PRO A 734 -2.00 -14.40 9.19
C PRO A 734 -2.30 -13.71 7.85
N ILE A 735 -1.92 -12.45 7.74
CA ILE A 735 -2.27 -11.59 6.58
C ILE A 735 -1.44 -11.87 5.32
N THR A 736 -0.28 -12.52 5.46
CA THR A 736 0.64 -12.88 4.38
C THR A 736 1.50 -14.09 4.79
N SER A 737 2.46 -14.48 3.97
CA SER A 737 3.41 -15.56 4.28
C SER A 737 4.61 -15.04 5.09
N GLY A 738 4.94 -15.73 6.19
CA GLY A 738 6.07 -15.37 7.07
C GLY A 738 6.21 -16.33 8.24
N THR A 739 7.11 -15.99 9.16
CA THR A 739 7.35 -16.74 10.40
C THR A 739 6.97 -15.86 11.59
N THR A 740 6.02 -16.30 12.41
CA THR A 740 5.67 -15.62 13.67
C THR A 740 6.79 -15.77 14.70
N ILE A 741 6.86 -14.87 15.67
CA ILE A 741 7.82 -14.95 16.79
C ILE A 741 7.67 -16.29 17.55
N LEU A 742 6.44 -16.75 17.82
CA LEU A 742 6.17 -18.04 18.46
C LEU A 742 6.70 -19.21 17.63
N SER A 743 6.42 -19.23 16.32
CA SER A 743 6.93 -20.27 15.43
C SER A 743 8.46 -20.30 15.42
N ALA A 744 9.09 -19.13 15.40
CA ALA A 744 10.54 -19.01 15.51
C ALA A 744 11.08 -19.52 16.85
N ILE A 745 10.45 -19.20 17.98
CA ILE A 745 10.85 -19.71 19.31
C ILE A 745 10.71 -21.24 19.37
N ARG A 746 9.62 -21.81 18.85
CA ARG A 746 9.41 -23.26 18.74
C ARG A 746 10.52 -23.95 17.94
N SER A 747 11.10 -23.28 16.95
CA SER A 747 12.22 -23.82 16.17
C SER A 747 13.57 -23.83 16.92
N ARG A 748 13.66 -23.20 18.10
CA ARG A 748 14.92 -23.00 18.85
C ARG A 748 14.96 -23.63 20.24
N ALA A 749 13.83 -23.67 20.92
CA ALA A 749 13.71 -24.25 22.24
C ALA A 749 13.37 -25.74 22.18
N ALA A 750 13.87 -26.50 23.15
CA ALA A 750 13.58 -27.93 23.29
C ALA A 750 12.10 -28.21 23.64
N SER A 751 11.44 -27.30 24.37
CA SER A 751 10.04 -27.42 24.74
C SER A 751 9.40 -26.05 24.89
N VAL A 752 8.20 -25.88 24.33
CA VAL A 752 7.45 -24.61 24.37
C VAL A 752 5.99 -24.86 24.75
N THR A 753 5.55 -24.22 25.84
CA THR A 753 4.13 -24.03 26.15
C THR A 753 3.73 -22.64 25.71
N TRP A 754 2.60 -22.51 25.01
CA TRP A 754 2.07 -21.19 24.64
C TRP A 754 0.65 -20.98 25.16
N SER A 755 0.41 -19.79 25.70
CA SER A 755 -0.90 -19.32 26.12
C SER A 755 -0.96 -17.81 25.97
N ARG A 756 -1.80 -17.31 25.05
CA ARG A 756 -1.90 -15.88 24.71
C ARG A 756 -2.10 -14.99 25.95
N ASP A 757 -2.97 -15.39 26.87
CA ASP A 757 -3.34 -14.67 28.10
C ASP A 757 -2.62 -15.17 29.36
N ALA A 758 -1.62 -16.05 29.20
CA ALA A 758 -0.91 -16.73 30.28
C ALA A 758 -1.81 -17.59 31.21
N SER A 759 -2.96 -18.06 30.74
CA SER A 759 -3.88 -18.92 31.51
C SER A 759 -3.36 -20.35 31.73
N ALA A 760 -2.50 -20.87 30.84
CA ALA A 760 -1.93 -22.22 30.98
C ALA A 760 -1.01 -22.35 32.22
N PRO A 761 -0.83 -23.56 32.79
CA PRO A 761 0.02 -23.77 33.97
C PRO A 761 1.46 -23.27 33.77
N LEU A 762 1.93 -22.42 34.69
CA LEU A 762 3.28 -21.81 34.64
C LEU A 762 4.36 -22.72 35.22
N ALA A 763 4.02 -23.58 36.18
CA ALA A 763 4.98 -24.45 36.86
C ALA A 763 5.69 -25.41 35.88
N GLY A 764 6.99 -25.64 36.11
CA GLY A 764 7.79 -26.60 35.32
C GLY A 764 8.52 -26.03 34.10
N HIS A 765 8.45 -24.71 33.88
CA HIS A 765 9.21 -23.99 32.85
C HIS A 765 10.44 -23.30 33.45
N ASP A 766 11.51 -23.17 32.67
CA ASP A 766 12.77 -22.55 33.10
C ASP A 766 12.73 -21.02 32.94
N VAL A 767 12.00 -20.53 31.94
CA VAL A 767 11.94 -19.12 31.57
C VAL A 767 10.63 -18.78 30.85
N GLY A 768 10.11 -17.58 31.11
CA GLY A 768 8.97 -17.01 30.39
C GLY A 768 9.41 -16.04 29.29
N VAL A 769 8.72 -16.03 28.16
CA VAL A 769 8.85 -15.03 27.10
C VAL A 769 7.46 -14.43 26.83
N VAL A 770 7.29 -13.14 27.08
CA VAL A 770 6.02 -12.45 26.90
C VAL A 770 6.15 -11.44 25.75
N VAL A 771 5.35 -11.61 24.69
CA VAL A 771 5.42 -10.80 23.47
C VAL A 771 4.19 -9.90 23.39
N VAL A 772 4.39 -8.60 23.61
CA VAL A 772 3.32 -7.62 23.83
C VAL A 772 3.52 -6.39 22.93
N GLY A 773 2.54 -5.51 22.87
CA GLY A 773 2.71 -4.17 22.31
C GLY A 773 1.51 -3.71 21.50
N GLU A 774 1.76 -3.01 20.39
CA GLU A 774 0.70 -2.38 19.60
C GLU A 774 0.10 -3.35 18.57
N THR A 775 -1.13 -3.04 18.13
CA THR A 775 -1.73 -3.59 16.91
C THR A 775 -1.44 -2.67 15.72
N PRO A 776 -1.58 -3.13 14.47
CA PRO A 776 -1.33 -2.31 13.29
C PRO A 776 -2.11 -0.99 13.26
N TYR A 777 -1.47 0.05 12.72
CA TYR A 777 -2.02 1.37 12.43
C TYR A 777 -1.16 2.09 11.39
N ALA A 778 -1.74 3.05 10.68
CA ALA A 778 -1.01 3.98 9.81
C ALA A 778 -1.58 5.40 9.93
N GLU A 779 -0.71 6.40 9.78
CA GLU A 779 -1.11 7.82 9.74
C GLU A 779 -1.84 8.27 11.01
N GLY A 780 -2.73 9.25 10.92
CA GLY A 780 -3.51 9.75 12.05
C GLY A 780 -4.32 8.69 12.79
N PHE A 781 -4.55 7.48 12.23
CA PHE A 781 -5.19 6.38 12.96
C PHE A 781 -4.32 5.82 14.10
N GLY A 782 -3.02 6.05 14.04
CA GLY A 782 -2.06 5.74 15.11
C GLY A 782 -1.90 6.85 16.14
N ASP A 783 -2.52 8.02 15.95
CA ASP A 783 -2.35 9.15 16.85
C ASP A 783 -2.86 8.85 18.26
N VAL A 784 -2.05 9.20 19.27
CA VAL A 784 -2.45 9.07 20.67
C VAL A 784 -3.59 10.03 20.98
N GLY A 785 -4.65 9.55 21.63
CA GLY A 785 -5.86 10.31 21.92
C GLY A 785 -6.97 10.12 20.88
N ARG A 786 -6.66 9.57 19.70
CA ARG A 786 -7.67 9.21 18.71
C ARG A 786 -8.27 7.84 19.01
N ALA A 787 -9.59 7.72 19.01
CA ALA A 787 -10.30 6.44 19.21
C ALA A 787 -9.79 5.61 20.42
N GLY A 788 -9.37 6.28 21.50
CA GLY A 788 -8.83 5.62 22.69
C GLY A 788 -7.41 5.06 22.56
N ARG A 789 -6.67 5.36 21.49
CA ARG A 789 -5.25 4.99 21.34
C ARG A 789 -4.41 5.66 22.42
N THR A 790 -3.57 4.86 23.09
CA THR A 790 -2.60 5.33 24.09
C THR A 790 -1.22 4.74 23.81
N LEU A 791 -0.20 5.22 24.53
CA LEU A 791 1.14 4.62 24.52
C LEU A 791 1.29 3.53 25.58
N ASP A 792 0.20 3.13 26.23
CA ASP A 792 0.22 2.11 27.27
C ASP A 792 0.07 0.72 26.65
N LEU A 793 0.69 -0.28 27.29
CA LEU A 793 0.35 -1.67 27.00
C LEU A 793 -1.16 -1.93 27.20
N SER A 794 -1.72 -2.94 26.53
CA SER A 794 -3.09 -3.33 26.81
C SER A 794 -3.22 -3.87 28.25
N ALA A 795 -4.42 -3.84 28.82
CA ALA A 795 -4.66 -4.43 30.15
C ALA A 795 -4.35 -5.94 30.16
N ALA A 796 -4.66 -6.63 29.06
CA ALA A 796 -4.36 -8.06 28.91
C ALA A 796 -2.85 -8.33 28.84
N ASP A 797 -2.09 -7.51 28.11
CA ASP A 797 -0.63 -7.65 28.03
C ASP A 797 0.04 -7.36 29.36
N ARG A 798 -0.39 -6.31 30.09
CA ARG A 798 0.08 -6.06 31.46
C ARG A 798 -0.16 -7.26 32.36
N ALA A 799 -1.37 -7.82 32.34
CA ALA A 799 -1.70 -8.99 33.14
C ALA A 799 -0.84 -10.22 32.78
N ALA A 800 -0.56 -10.43 31.48
CA ALA A 800 0.32 -11.51 31.03
C ALA A 800 1.76 -11.31 31.51
N VAL A 801 2.29 -10.09 31.41
CA VAL A 801 3.63 -9.73 31.94
C VAL A 801 3.68 -9.98 33.45
N ASP A 802 2.74 -9.43 34.22
CA ASP A 802 2.71 -9.55 35.68
C ASP A 802 2.64 -11.01 36.13
N ARG A 803 1.81 -11.81 35.46
CA ARG A 803 1.60 -13.23 35.78
C ARG A 803 2.82 -14.08 35.48
N VAL A 804 3.45 -13.91 34.32
CA VAL A 804 4.61 -14.71 33.92
C VAL A 804 5.87 -14.26 34.69
N CYS A 805 6.14 -12.95 34.74
CA CYS A 805 7.31 -12.39 35.42
C CYS A 805 7.23 -12.48 36.94
N GLY A 806 6.02 -12.58 37.50
CA GLY A 806 5.81 -12.89 38.92
C GLY A 806 6.09 -14.34 39.29
N ALA A 807 6.07 -15.27 38.33
CA ALA A 807 6.22 -16.70 38.58
C ALA A 807 7.63 -17.24 38.29
N MET A 808 8.36 -16.63 37.36
CA MET A 808 9.69 -17.08 36.93
C MET A 808 10.50 -15.93 36.32
N LYS A 809 11.80 -16.17 36.04
CA LYS A 809 12.59 -15.25 35.21
C LYS A 809 11.91 -15.08 33.86
N CYS A 810 11.76 -13.85 33.40
CA CYS A 810 11.03 -13.57 32.16
C CYS A 810 11.78 -12.60 31.24
N VAL A 811 11.52 -12.76 29.96
CA VAL A 811 11.89 -11.83 28.89
C VAL A 811 10.61 -11.19 28.37
N VAL A 812 10.56 -9.87 28.30
CA VAL A 812 9.48 -9.13 27.63
C VAL A 812 9.97 -8.60 26.29
N LEU A 813 9.28 -8.96 25.21
CA LEU A 813 9.52 -8.48 23.85
C LEU A 813 8.41 -7.48 23.49
N VAL A 814 8.77 -6.24 23.20
CA VAL A 814 7.83 -5.15 22.88
C VAL A 814 7.78 -4.93 21.37
N VAL A 815 6.73 -5.41 20.74
CA VAL A 815 6.43 -5.24 19.31
C VAL A 815 5.57 -3.99 19.15
N SER A 816 6.17 -2.89 18.69
CA SER A 816 5.54 -1.56 18.66
C SER A 816 6.19 -0.67 17.60
N GLY A 817 5.45 0.33 17.11
CA GLY A 817 5.98 1.28 16.14
C GLY A 817 6.91 2.34 16.75
N ARG A 818 6.85 2.51 18.06
CA ARG A 818 7.46 3.62 18.82
C ARG A 818 7.62 3.25 20.29
N PRO A 819 8.40 4.02 21.09
CA PRO A 819 8.49 3.80 22.53
C PRO A 819 7.11 3.78 23.22
N MET A 820 6.94 2.89 24.20
CA MET A 820 5.69 2.71 24.97
C MET A 820 5.91 2.92 26.46
N VAL A 821 4.83 3.21 27.19
CA VAL A 821 4.81 3.21 28.67
C VAL A 821 4.91 1.77 29.17
N LEU A 822 6.03 1.44 29.81
CA LEU A 822 6.34 0.07 30.25
C LEU A 822 5.91 -0.27 31.69
N GLY A 823 5.63 0.73 32.53
CA GLY A 823 5.30 0.53 33.94
C GLY A 823 6.47 0.04 34.79
N ASP A 824 6.18 -0.78 35.83
CA ASP A 824 7.20 -1.32 36.73
C ASP A 824 8.00 -2.46 36.07
N LEU A 825 9.31 -2.25 35.92
CA LEU A 825 10.25 -3.22 35.34
C LEU A 825 10.96 -4.08 36.39
N SER A 826 10.62 -3.97 37.67
CA SER A 826 11.33 -4.65 38.77
C SER A 826 11.34 -6.18 38.64
N ARG A 827 10.24 -6.76 38.12
CA ARG A 827 10.08 -8.21 37.91
C ARG A 827 10.51 -8.69 36.52
N VAL A 828 10.73 -7.77 35.58
CA VAL A 828 11.16 -8.10 34.22
C VAL A 828 12.66 -8.38 34.22
N THR A 829 13.09 -9.61 33.93
CA THR A 829 14.52 -9.97 33.98
C THR A 829 15.26 -9.46 32.75
N ALA A 830 14.67 -9.60 31.56
CA ALA A 830 15.18 -9.02 30.33
C ALA A 830 14.06 -8.33 29.54
N LEU A 831 14.41 -7.24 28.85
CA LEU A 831 13.49 -6.43 28.07
C LEU A 831 14.10 -6.12 26.71
N VAL A 832 13.35 -6.33 25.64
CA VAL A 832 13.78 -6.08 24.27
C VAL A 832 12.75 -5.22 23.56
N ALA A 833 13.20 -4.13 22.94
CA ALA A 833 12.41 -3.43 21.93
C ALA A 833 12.56 -4.18 20.61
N SER A 834 11.45 -4.78 20.16
CA SER A 834 11.40 -5.58 18.94
C SER A 834 10.91 -4.81 17.72
N TRP A 835 10.41 -3.59 17.93
CA TRP A 835 9.83 -2.72 16.90
C TRP A 835 8.72 -3.43 16.11
N LEU A 836 8.60 -3.15 14.82
CA LEU A 836 7.79 -3.91 13.87
C LEU A 836 8.76 -4.68 12.95
N PRO A 837 9.15 -5.92 13.29
CA PRO A 837 10.24 -6.64 12.61
C PRO A 837 9.89 -7.21 11.22
N GLY A 838 8.65 -7.09 10.74
CA GLY A 838 8.24 -7.61 9.43
C GLY A 838 7.95 -9.12 9.44
N THR A 839 8.07 -9.80 8.30
CA THR A 839 7.64 -11.21 8.17
C THR A 839 8.60 -12.23 8.77
N GLU A 840 9.82 -11.81 9.11
CA GLU A 840 10.91 -12.73 9.46
C GLU A 840 11.10 -12.83 10.99
N GLY A 841 10.10 -13.36 11.70
CA GLY A 841 10.15 -13.53 13.17
C GLY A 841 11.33 -14.38 13.68
N ALA A 842 11.96 -15.16 12.80
CA ALA A 842 13.25 -15.82 13.07
C ALA A 842 14.36 -14.83 13.45
N GLY A 843 14.32 -13.60 12.93
CA GLY A 843 15.25 -12.53 13.29
C GLY A 843 15.09 -12.07 14.74
N VAL A 844 13.89 -12.18 15.32
CA VAL A 844 13.65 -11.91 16.75
C VAL A 844 14.20 -13.05 17.63
N ALA A 845 13.97 -14.30 17.22
CA ALA A 845 14.44 -15.47 17.96
C ALA A 845 15.96 -15.70 17.86
N ASP A 846 16.61 -15.20 16.80
CA ASP A 846 18.06 -15.34 16.60
C ASP A 846 18.90 -14.79 17.75
N PRO A 847 18.79 -13.51 18.13
CA PRO A 847 19.52 -12.99 19.27
C PRO A 847 18.99 -13.51 20.61
N LEU A 848 17.68 -13.81 20.69
CA LEU A 848 17.06 -14.37 21.90
C LEU A 848 17.72 -15.68 22.35
N PHE A 849 18.10 -16.54 21.39
CA PHE A 849 18.78 -17.83 21.64
C PHE A 849 20.27 -17.82 21.26
N GLY A 850 20.86 -16.63 21.08
CA GLY A 850 22.30 -16.47 20.87
C GLY A 850 22.85 -17.02 19.55
N ALA A 851 22.01 -17.16 18.51
CA ALA A 851 22.48 -17.48 17.16
C ALA A 851 23.26 -16.30 16.54
N VAL A 852 22.90 -15.08 16.93
CA VAL A 852 23.61 -13.82 16.65
C VAL A 852 23.59 -12.96 17.91
N PRO A 853 24.50 -11.99 18.09
CA PRO A 853 24.45 -11.11 19.24
C PRO A 853 23.36 -10.03 19.13
N TYR A 854 22.87 -9.54 20.27
CA TYR A 854 22.15 -8.27 20.32
C TYR A 854 23.11 -7.13 19.99
N THR A 855 22.73 -6.28 19.04
CA THR A 855 23.58 -5.17 18.55
C THR A 855 22.82 -3.87 18.31
N GLY A 856 21.48 -3.91 18.26
CA GLY A 856 20.65 -2.76 18.00
C GLY A 856 20.75 -1.70 19.10
N ARG A 857 20.51 -0.44 18.73
CA ARG A 857 20.44 0.71 19.64
C ARG A 857 19.20 1.53 19.39
N LEU A 858 18.65 2.10 20.45
CA LEU A 858 17.47 2.96 20.40
C LEU A 858 17.65 4.13 19.41
N PRO A 859 16.87 4.19 18.32
CA PRO A 859 16.81 5.34 17.42
C PRO A 859 15.90 6.45 17.94
N PHE A 860 15.17 6.19 19.03
CA PHE A 860 14.28 7.09 19.74
C PHE A 860 14.57 7.05 21.22
N THR A 861 14.40 8.16 21.90
CA THR A 861 14.45 8.27 23.36
C THR A 861 13.30 7.47 23.96
N TRP A 862 13.57 6.54 24.88
CA TRP A 862 12.50 5.85 25.60
C TRP A 862 12.08 6.67 26.81
N PHE A 863 10.91 7.30 26.76
CA PHE A 863 10.37 8.07 27.88
C PHE A 863 9.96 7.18 29.07
N ARG A 864 9.98 7.73 30.29
CA ARG A 864 9.46 7.06 31.51
C ARG A 864 7.94 7.11 31.56
N ALA A 865 7.36 8.25 31.17
CA ALA A 865 5.93 8.48 31.16
C ALA A 865 5.53 9.39 30.00
N ALA A 866 4.32 9.21 29.46
CA ALA A 866 3.81 10.00 28.34
C ALA A 866 3.77 11.51 28.61
N ALA A 867 3.68 11.92 29.88
CA ALA A 867 3.73 13.33 30.29
C ALA A 867 5.07 14.03 29.99
N GLN A 868 6.13 13.28 29.68
CA GLN A 868 7.42 13.85 29.24
C GLN A 868 7.41 14.27 27.77
N LEU A 869 6.42 13.84 26.98
CA LEU A 869 6.43 14.06 25.54
C LEU A 869 6.04 15.50 25.16
N PRO A 870 6.76 16.12 24.21
CA PRO A 870 7.92 15.59 23.49
C PRO A 870 9.21 15.60 24.33
N ILE A 871 10.03 14.55 24.24
CA ILE A 871 11.38 14.46 24.83
C ILE A 871 12.32 13.83 23.80
N ASN A 872 13.45 14.50 23.54
CA ASN A 872 14.39 14.09 22.51
C ASN A 872 15.83 14.32 22.94
N VAL A 873 16.78 13.61 22.32
CA VAL A 873 18.20 13.86 22.53
C VAL A 873 18.57 15.31 22.15
N GLY A 874 19.31 15.96 23.05
CA GLY A 874 19.71 17.37 22.93
C GLY A 874 18.82 18.36 23.69
N ASP A 875 17.67 17.92 24.20
CA ASP A 875 16.81 18.77 25.03
C ASP A 875 17.50 19.12 26.36
N ALA A 876 17.24 20.33 26.88
CA ALA A 876 17.86 20.80 28.12
C ALA A 876 17.43 19.97 29.34
N ALA A 877 16.19 19.47 29.34
CA ALA A 877 15.61 18.61 30.37
C ALA A 877 15.48 17.17 29.85
N TYR A 878 16.60 16.45 29.77
CA TYR A 878 16.66 15.11 29.22
C TYR A 878 16.78 14.04 30.32
N ASP A 879 15.64 13.50 30.78
CA ASP A 879 15.56 12.40 31.76
C ASP A 879 14.77 11.19 31.21
N PRO A 880 15.38 10.41 30.31
CA PRO A 880 14.72 9.25 29.72
C PRO A 880 14.73 8.02 30.63
N LEU A 881 13.83 7.06 30.37
CA LEU A 881 13.92 5.72 30.93
C LEU A 881 15.14 4.99 30.34
N PHE A 882 15.28 5.04 29.02
CA PHE A 882 16.46 4.60 28.29
C PHE A 882 16.83 5.68 27.27
N PRO A 883 18.08 6.21 27.31
CA PRO A 883 18.47 7.29 26.41
C PRO A 883 18.54 6.83 24.95
N TYR A 884 18.45 7.79 24.02
CA TYR A 884 18.81 7.60 22.63
C TYR A 884 20.20 6.94 22.53
N GLY A 885 20.37 5.99 21.60
CA GLY A 885 21.60 5.22 21.47
C GLY A 885 21.78 4.10 22.51
N TRP A 886 20.87 3.94 23.48
CA TRP A 886 20.90 2.82 24.43
C TRP A 886 20.67 1.48 23.76
N GLY A 887 21.28 0.42 24.28
CA GLY A 887 21.21 -0.93 23.74
C GLY A 887 22.36 -1.76 24.28
N LEU A 888 22.03 -2.77 25.09
CA LEU A 888 23.00 -3.72 25.61
C LEU A 888 23.39 -4.71 24.51
N ARG A 889 24.61 -5.24 24.62
CA ARG A 889 25.16 -6.20 23.67
C ARG A 889 25.44 -7.53 24.32
N THR A 890 25.42 -8.60 23.53
CA THR A 890 25.77 -9.95 23.97
C THR A 890 27.05 -10.50 23.34
N ASP A 891 27.71 -9.75 22.44
CA ASP A 891 29.04 -10.09 21.94
C ASP A 891 30.17 -9.47 22.79
N PRO A 892 31.28 -10.22 23.03
CA PRO A 892 32.39 -9.74 23.85
C PRO A 892 33.06 -8.47 23.28
N GLY A 893 33.21 -7.44 24.11
CA GLY A 893 33.85 -6.18 23.71
C GLY A 893 35.31 -6.36 23.27
N ARG A 894 36.03 -7.29 23.90
CA ARG A 894 37.41 -7.64 23.53
C ARG A 894 37.52 -8.17 22.11
N ASP A 895 36.58 -9.02 21.70
CA ASP A 895 36.60 -9.66 20.38
C ASP A 895 36.25 -8.68 19.28
N ARG A 896 35.27 -7.80 19.52
CA ARG A 896 35.00 -6.63 18.65
C ARG A 896 36.25 -5.78 18.44
N LEU A 897 36.93 -5.42 19.53
CA LEU A 897 38.11 -4.57 19.46
C LEU A 897 39.27 -5.24 18.73
N LYS A 898 39.44 -6.55 18.93
CA LYS A 898 40.44 -7.35 18.21
C LYS A 898 40.14 -7.38 16.71
N ALA A 899 38.90 -7.67 16.33
CA ALA A 899 38.49 -7.69 14.92
C ALA A 899 38.68 -6.33 14.25
N LEU A 900 38.33 -5.24 14.94
CA LEU A 900 38.57 -3.89 14.45
C LEU A 900 40.07 -3.61 14.26
N ARG A 901 40.89 -3.92 15.27
CA ARG A 901 42.36 -3.76 15.20
C ARG A 901 42.94 -4.50 13.99
N ASP A 902 42.54 -5.76 13.79
CA ASP A 902 43.03 -6.59 12.68
C ASP A 902 42.65 -5.99 11.32
N ARG A 903 41.43 -5.46 11.19
CA ARG A 903 40.99 -4.77 9.97
C ARG A 903 41.77 -3.48 9.70
N LEU A 904 41.94 -2.65 10.73
CA LEU A 904 42.65 -1.37 10.62
C LEU A 904 44.14 -1.52 10.29
N ALA A 905 44.76 -2.66 10.65
CA ALA A 905 46.15 -2.95 10.31
C ALA A 905 46.42 -3.02 8.79
N GLY A 906 45.37 -3.27 7.99
CA GLY A 906 45.43 -3.26 6.52
C GLY A 906 45.18 -1.90 5.87
N GLY A 907 44.81 -0.87 6.64
CA GLY A 907 44.41 0.44 6.12
C GLY A 907 45.58 1.39 5.82
N ASP A 908 45.25 2.69 5.71
CA ASP A 908 46.25 3.76 5.57
C ASP A 908 47.09 3.97 6.84
N ALA A 909 48.01 4.95 6.80
CA ALA A 909 48.92 5.23 7.91
C ALA A 909 48.20 5.60 9.22
N ALA A 910 47.08 6.32 9.12
CA ALA A 910 46.30 6.72 10.28
C ALA A 910 45.54 5.52 10.86
N ALA A 911 44.92 4.70 10.00
CA ALA A 911 44.29 3.44 10.40
C ALA A 911 45.28 2.46 11.06
N LYS A 912 46.49 2.31 10.52
CA LYS A 912 47.56 1.49 11.14
C LYS A 912 48.00 2.04 12.49
N GLY A 913 48.10 3.36 12.62
CA GLY A 913 48.35 4.01 13.89
C GLY A 913 47.25 3.68 14.91
N ALA A 914 45.98 3.75 14.50
CA ALA A 914 44.85 3.38 15.34
C ALA A 914 44.93 1.92 15.78
N ALA A 915 45.26 0.99 14.87
CA ALA A 915 45.46 -0.42 15.19
C ALA A 915 46.58 -0.64 16.23
N LEU A 916 47.67 0.12 16.14
CA LEU A 916 48.75 0.08 17.13
C LEU A 916 48.25 0.56 18.50
N ALA A 917 47.51 1.67 18.55
CA ALA A 917 46.90 2.17 19.79
C ALA A 917 45.98 1.13 20.43
N LEU A 918 45.12 0.47 19.64
CA LEU A 918 44.20 -0.57 20.11
C LEU A 918 44.91 -1.81 20.65
N THR A 919 46.14 -2.10 20.20
CA THR A 919 46.91 -3.25 20.70
C THR A 919 47.19 -3.13 22.21
N ALA A 920 47.29 -1.92 22.75
CA ALA A 920 47.48 -1.69 24.19
C ALA A 920 46.24 -2.09 25.04
N ALA A 921 45.04 -2.10 24.45
CA ALA A 921 43.80 -2.46 25.13
C ALA A 921 43.58 -3.98 25.19
N LEU A 922 44.11 -4.77 24.25
CA LEU A 922 43.82 -6.21 24.09
C LEU A 922 44.41 -7.21 25.14
N PRO A 923 45.44 -6.89 25.96
CA PRO A 923 45.94 -7.82 26.98
C PRO A 923 44.84 -8.32 27.92
N ALA A 924 44.86 -9.63 28.23
CA ALA A 924 43.79 -10.28 29.02
C ALA A 924 43.53 -9.65 30.40
N ARG A 925 44.56 -9.03 31.01
CA ARG A 925 44.42 -8.32 32.30
C ARG A 925 43.40 -7.16 32.27
N ASN A 926 43.14 -6.58 31.09
CA ASN A 926 42.24 -5.45 30.92
C ASN A 926 40.76 -5.87 30.79
N TRP A 927 40.47 -7.18 30.75
CA TRP A 927 39.14 -7.72 30.44
C TRP A 927 38.68 -8.73 31.48
N GLY A 928 37.36 -8.83 31.67
CA GLY A 928 36.68 -9.91 32.37
C GLY A 928 36.66 -11.20 31.57
N ALA A 929 36.29 -12.31 32.22
CA ALA A 929 36.19 -13.62 31.55
C ALA A 929 35.07 -13.66 30.50
N ASP A 930 34.04 -12.83 30.67
CA ASP A 930 32.94 -12.59 29.75
C ASP A 930 33.28 -11.56 28.65
N GLY A 931 34.51 -11.04 28.63
CA GLY A 931 34.97 -10.03 27.68
C GLY A 931 34.46 -8.62 27.93
N THR A 932 33.94 -8.34 29.12
CA THR A 932 33.67 -6.97 29.60
C THR A 932 34.96 -6.25 29.98
N VAL A 933 34.96 -4.92 30.00
CA VAL A 933 36.15 -4.13 30.35
C VAL A 933 36.39 -4.18 31.86
N ARG A 934 37.59 -4.61 32.26
CA ARG A 934 38.04 -4.64 33.67
C ARG A 934 38.92 -3.44 34.03
N ASP A 935 39.83 -3.03 33.13
CA ASP A 935 40.66 -1.83 33.31
C ASP A 935 40.18 -0.73 32.37
N SER A 936 39.17 0.03 32.83
CA SER A 936 38.55 1.08 32.03
C SER A 936 39.52 2.22 31.69
N ARG A 937 40.52 2.50 32.52
CA ARG A 937 41.49 3.58 32.25
C ARG A 937 42.35 3.25 31.03
N VAL A 938 42.91 2.04 30.97
CA VAL A 938 43.75 1.61 29.86
C VAL A 938 42.92 1.46 28.59
N VAL A 939 41.76 0.82 28.66
CA VAL A 939 40.91 0.60 27.47
C VAL A 939 40.40 1.92 26.91
N LEU A 940 39.79 2.80 27.73
CA LEU A 940 39.26 4.07 27.24
C LEU A 940 40.36 4.97 26.66
N GLY A 941 41.54 5.03 27.30
CA GLY A 941 42.67 5.81 26.76
C GLY A 941 43.15 5.33 25.39
N ALA A 942 43.16 4.00 25.16
CA ALA A 942 43.47 3.44 23.85
C ALA A 942 42.39 3.74 22.80
N LEU A 943 41.11 3.70 23.19
CA LEU A 943 40.00 4.07 22.31
C LEU A 943 40.04 5.55 21.93
N GLU A 944 40.30 6.45 22.88
CA GLU A 944 40.44 7.89 22.64
C GLU A 944 41.60 8.18 21.66
N ALA A 945 42.74 7.52 21.84
CA ALA A 945 43.89 7.65 20.95
C ALA A 945 43.58 7.12 19.53
N ALA A 946 42.91 5.97 19.44
CA ALA A 946 42.51 5.38 18.16
C ALA A 946 41.49 6.28 17.43
N ALA A 947 40.50 6.85 18.13
CA ALA A 947 39.50 7.72 17.52
C ALA A 947 40.13 8.99 16.90
N ALA A 948 41.11 9.60 17.58
CA ALA A 948 41.84 10.75 17.04
C ALA A 948 42.73 10.42 15.82
N LEU A 949 43.07 9.14 15.63
CA LEU A 949 43.76 8.65 14.44
C LEU A 949 42.75 8.36 13.32
N LEU A 950 41.62 7.72 13.62
CA LEU A 950 40.58 7.41 12.64
C LEU A 950 39.98 8.65 11.98
N GLU A 951 39.77 9.76 12.70
CA GLU A 951 39.30 11.02 12.07
C GLU A 951 40.25 11.59 11.00
N ARG A 952 41.50 11.12 10.95
CA ARG A 952 42.49 11.51 9.94
C ARG A 952 42.70 10.43 8.87
N SER A 953 42.02 9.30 9.02
CA SER A 953 42.01 8.23 8.03
C SER A 953 41.23 8.70 6.80
N SER A 954 41.66 8.20 5.66
CA SER A 954 40.96 8.30 4.37
C SER A 954 40.23 7.01 4.01
N THR A 955 40.42 5.97 4.82
CA THR A 955 39.97 4.59 4.59
C THR A 955 39.08 4.07 5.71
N ASP A 956 38.76 4.90 6.70
CA ASP A 956 37.82 4.55 7.75
C ASP A 956 36.39 4.47 7.21
N THR A 957 35.57 3.70 7.92
CA THR A 957 34.15 3.58 7.60
C THR A 957 33.32 3.79 8.85
N PHE A 958 32.07 4.20 8.67
CA PHE A 958 31.15 4.35 9.80
C PHE A 958 31.07 3.10 10.67
N GLN A 959 31.07 1.89 10.08
CA GLN A 959 31.04 0.64 10.84
C GLN A 959 32.32 0.43 11.68
N GLN A 960 33.48 0.92 11.23
CA GLN A 960 34.71 0.86 12.00
C GLN A 960 34.65 1.82 13.21
N ASP A 961 34.22 3.06 12.98
CA ASP A 961 33.99 4.05 14.02
C ASP A 961 32.96 3.59 15.05
N ASP A 962 31.88 2.99 14.56
CA ASP A 962 30.82 2.45 15.39
C ASP A 962 31.31 1.27 16.25
N THR A 963 32.11 0.38 15.67
CA THR A 963 32.74 -0.71 16.41
C THR A 963 33.65 -0.16 17.51
N LEU A 964 34.45 0.89 17.23
CA LEU A 964 35.30 1.54 18.22
C LEU A 964 34.48 2.15 19.37
N ALA A 965 33.49 2.97 19.03
CA ALA A 965 32.63 3.64 19.98
C ALA A 965 31.80 2.65 20.81
N SER A 966 31.42 1.51 20.24
CA SER A 966 30.64 0.49 20.95
C SER A 966 31.33 -0.06 22.20
N VAL A 967 32.67 -0.16 22.21
CA VAL A 967 33.40 -0.64 23.40
C VAL A 967 33.41 0.44 24.50
N ALA A 968 33.57 1.71 24.14
CA ALA A 968 33.47 2.81 25.10
C ALA A 968 32.04 2.94 25.66
N ARG A 969 31.03 2.69 24.81
CA ARG A 969 29.61 2.72 25.17
C ARG A 969 29.26 1.65 26.20
N ASP A 970 29.75 0.43 26.06
CA ASP A 970 29.53 -0.63 27.04
C ASP A 970 29.97 -0.19 28.45
N VAL A 971 31.14 0.45 28.56
CA VAL A 971 31.65 0.95 29.85
C VAL A 971 30.77 2.07 30.39
N ALA A 972 30.39 3.03 29.54
CA ALA A 972 29.54 4.15 29.94
C ALA A 972 28.16 3.68 30.43
N GLN A 973 27.51 2.79 29.68
CA GLN A 973 26.19 2.24 30.01
C GLN A 973 26.22 1.39 31.28
N ALA A 974 27.31 0.65 31.54
CA ALA A 974 27.46 -0.12 32.77
C ALA A 974 27.48 0.76 34.04
N THR A 975 27.90 2.04 33.94
CA THR A 975 27.82 2.97 35.07
C THR A 975 26.41 3.55 35.27
N GLY A 976 25.66 3.75 34.18
CA GLY A 976 24.33 4.37 34.18
C GLY A 976 24.27 5.83 34.64
N ARG A 977 25.40 6.54 34.81
CA ARG A 977 25.43 7.84 35.51
C ARG A 977 25.14 9.06 34.64
N ARG A 978 25.48 9.04 33.35
CA ARG A 978 25.40 10.20 32.43
C ARG A 978 24.70 9.85 31.12
N PRO A 979 23.39 9.54 31.17
CA PRO A 979 22.60 9.17 29.99
C PRO A 979 22.58 10.28 28.92
N ASP A 980 22.70 11.53 29.32
CA ASP A 980 22.83 12.71 28.46
C ASP A 980 24.08 12.63 27.57
N LEU A 981 25.23 12.31 28.15
CA LEU A 981 26.49 12.21 27.42
C LEU A 981 26.52 11.00 26.51
N THR A 982 25.94 9.86 26.92
CA THR A 982 25.84 8.68 26.05
C THR A 982 24.95 8.95 24.84
N ALA A 983 23.80 9.61 25.04
CA ALA A 983 22.90 9.97 23.96
C ALA A 983 23.56 10.95 22.99
N ARG A 984 24.23 11.99 23.53
CA ARG A 984 24.96 12.95 22.71
C ARG A 984 26.09 12.28 21.93
N ALA A 985 26.81 11.34 22.52
CA ALA A 985 27.85 10.60 21.82
C ALA A 985 27.33 9.86 20.58
N ASP A 986 26.14 9.26 20.65
CA ASP A 986 25.52 8.61 19.50
C ASP A 986 25.13 9.60 18.40
N GLN A 987 24.68 10.82 18.74
CA GLN A 987 24.47 11.88 17.73
C GLN A 987 25.78 12.29 17.05
N GLU A 988 26.85 12.48 17.83
CA GLU A 988 28.17 12.87 17.31
C GLU A 988 28.73 11.78 16.37
N LEU A 989 28.55 10.51 16.75
CA LEU A 989 28.91 9.37 15.90
C LEU A 989 28.08 9.33 14.62
N ALA A 990 26.76 9.51 14.71
CA ALA A 990 25.89 9.63 13.54
C ALA A 990 26.26 10.84 12.67
N ALA A 991 26.86 11.90 13.22
CA ALA A 991 27.39 13.02 12.45
C ALA A 991 28.82 12.79 11.90
N GLY A 992 29.44 11.63 12.16
CA GLY A 992 30.77 11.28 11.66
C GLY A 992 31.92 11.83 12.50
N ARG A 993 31.67 12.15 13.77
CA ARG A 993 32.65 12.75 14.69
C ARG A 993 33.05 11.75 15.77
N VAL A 994 33.73 10.69 15.36
CA VAL A 994 34.08 9.54 16.21
C VAL A 994 34.91 9.93 17.44
N ARG A 995 35.83 10.90 17.32
CA ARG A 995 36.64 11.34 18.47
C ARG A 995 35.79 12.01 19.53
N GLN A 996 34.87 12.87 19.10
CA GLN A 996 33.94 13.54 20.02
C GLN A 996 33.02 12.51 20.69
N ALA A 997 32.49 11.56 19.92
CA ALA A 997 31.67 10.47 20.44
C ALA A 997 32.41 9.65 21.52
N VAL A 998 33.62 9.17 21.22
CA VAL A 998 34.42 8.38 22.17
C VAL A 998 34.80 9.20 23.40
N SER A 999 35.12 10.49 23.25
CA SER A 999 35.42 11.36 24.39
C SER A 999 34.21 11.54 25.32
N LEU A 1000 33.02 11.75 24.77
CA LEU A 1000 31.78 11.87 25.57
C LEU A 1000 31.47 10.55 26.31
N LEU A 1001 31.66 9.40 25.66
CA LEU A 1001 31.49 8.09 26.29
C LEU A 1001 32.53 7.86 27.40
N ALA A 1002 33.78 8.24 27.18
CA ALA A 1002 34.82 8.15 28.20
C ALA A 1002 34.54 9.08 29.40
N GLN A 1003 33.98 10.27 29.16
CA GLN A 1003 33.51 11.17 30.22
C GLN A 1003 32.31 10.59 30.98
N ALA A 1004 31.37 9.95 30.29
CA ALA A 1004 30.23 9.29 30.91
C ALA A 1004 30.63 8.08 31.78
N ALA A 1005 31.74 7.42 31.42
CA ALA A 1005 32.26 6.25 32.09
C ALA A 1005 33.14 6.55 33.33
N ARG A 1006 33.64 7.78 33.47
CA ARG A 1006 34.47 8.23 34.61
C ARG A 1006 33.58 8.83 35.69
#